data_AF-A0A1V5Z936-F1
#
_entry.id   AF-A0A1V5Z936-F1
#
_cell.length_a   1.000
_cell.length_b   1.000
_cell.length_c   1.000
_cell.angle_alpha   90.00
_cell.angle_beta   90.00
_cell.angle_gamma   90.00
#
_symmetry.space_group_name_H-M   'P 1'
#
loop_
_entity.id
_entity.type
_entity.pdbx_description
1 polymer ?
#
loop_
_entity_poly.entity_id
_entity_poly.type
_entity_poly.pdbx_seq_one_letter_code
_entity_poly.pdbx_strand_id
1 'polypeptide(L)'
;MTKQTAMKKSFFCAVCLLLSAFFSFTSFAADPNPPSIRGGGAWPIRRQWTPAETQHYAKWVEHLFDMKTKGNVEQRTAKLERMLTDPEMNLLLQPEFLGEGSNPQLPLGIIRTMHSMLDCAKFTAFIPAYYAYRRALPWITATVYSGERGVDVRISSFNYPTRGANSFEYGSLAGFFNAAVGHFISGNYRVNLNGKDAGLSDTLPVTLNREYLLPGCMNYLDGHCLVLAKVTEYGELYFLNCSTTNTRDIFTYNGMNAVGGMTPRGSDPENEWMGCFQGLRVPRYPIAETNSNGVVTRVRRRTNEEMGEFGFSTEQYDVVRQMYTSHEIEEDGLKPQSLHDLIRLRMKTVERIKPAEFIAAYCDEILTAYLERAWFVQDAWEDVRKNGPIVYPEDLENENIFQALGRWETWSSPSSDVDRRNKYFYLADWMEYAVRMFGMKPSFVDLTGLEAYAINSQADLAAAMIAEKNRHFKEKSLEYTHSSGKKFTLTLADIEARLYDLSFDPNHPPELRWGAPPDSPEREGMPQTYTPLPKGQKVPADEAYRLQYFYRTLCQRETTSSYLLGMYTEGFPIRDKLDAQVGKWSYATEPLLHPVEEGEPEPSLTPVDPSAIPQLTPDELNQKGRDAVEKNKPDRGGRPDRRSRRTRR
;
A
#
# COMPACT_ATOMS: atom_id res chain seq x y z
N MET A 1 30.10 69.77 -11.10
CA MET A 1 28.82 69.13 -11.46
C MET A 1 29.10 67.87 -12.29
N THR A 2 29.20 66.66 -11.71
CA THR A 2 29.06 65.33 -12.38
C THR A 2 29.53 64.17 -11.48
N LYS A 3 29.00 64.05 -10.25
CA LYS A 3 29.08 62.78 -9.49
C LYS A 3 27.83 62.48 -8.64
N GLN A 4 27.03 63.49 -8.31
CA GLN A 4 25.83 63.33 -7.48
C GLN A 4 24.57 62.85 -8.23
N THR A 5 24.56 62.93 -9.57
CA THR A 5 23.42 62.54 -10.42
C THR A 5 23.42 61.05 -10.79
N ALA A 6 24.58 60.37 -10.72
CA ALA A 6 24.68 58.94 -11.03
C ALA A 6 24.17 58.05 -9.88
N MET A 7 24.41 58.48 -8.63
CA MET A 7 24.03 57.70 -7.44
C MET A 7 22.51 57.66 -7.19
N LYS A 8 21.77 58.71 -7.58
CA LYS A 8 20.30 58.74 -7.45
C LYS A 8 19.57 57.89 -8.50
N LYS A 9 20.18 57.63 -9.68
CA LYS A 9 19.59 56.75 -10.70
C LYS A 9 19.73 55.26 -10.36
N SER A 10 20.84 54.85 -9.74
CA SER A 10 20.99 53.46 -9.27
C SER A 10 20.07 53.11 -8.10
N PHE A 11 19.78 54.05 -7.20
CA PHE A 11 18.89 53.77 -6.06
C PHE A 11 17.42 53.66 -6.49
N PHE A 12 16.98 54.43 -7.51
CA PHE A 12 15.61 54.36 -8.02
C PHE A 12 15.36 53.09 -8.86
N CYS A 13 16.35 52.60 -9.62
CA CYS A 13 16.25 51.31 -10.31
C CYS A 13 16.27 50.12 -9.34
N ALA A 14 17.04 50.17 -8.25
CA ALA A 14 17.07 49.11 -7.26
C ALA A 14 15.76 49.00 -6.47
N VAL A 15 15.10 50.12 -6.16
CA VAL A 15 13.80 50.11 -5.46
C VAL A 15 12.67 49.65 -6.39
N CYS A 16 12.70 49.95 -7.69
CA CYS A 16 11.73 49.40 -8.65
C CYS A 16 11.92 47.89 -8.91
N LEU A 17 13.16 47.39 -8.89
CA LEU A 17 13.45 45.94 -9.01
C LEU A 17 13.14 45.15 -7.74
N LEU A 18 13.21 45.77 -6.56
CA LEU A 18 12.82 45.16 -5.29
C LEU A 18 11.31 45.20 -5.03
N LEU A 19 10.57 46.14 -5.64
CA LEU A 19 9.10 46.15 -5.60
C LEU A 19 8.44 45.17 -6.59
N SER A 20 9.16 44.73 -7.64
CA SER A 20 8.71 43.62 -8.51
C SER A 20 8.93 42.23 -7.90
N ALA A 21 9.71 42.11 -6.82
CA ALA A 21 9.96 40.84 -6.13
C ALA A 21 8.91 40.50 -5.05
N PHE A 22 7.94 41.39 -4.80
CA PHE A 22 6.86 41.18 -3.83
C PHE A 22 5.46 41.05 -4.45
N PHE A 23 5.38 40.99 -5.78
CA PHE A 23 4.22 40.46 -6.46
C PHE A 23 4.55 39.05 -6.96
N SER A 24 4.39 38.07 -6.07
CA SER A 24 4.06 36.71 -6.50
C SER A 24 2.69 36.77 -7.18
N PHE A 25 2.66 37.25 -8.43
CA PHE A 25 1.63 36.83 -9.34
C PHE A 25 1.86 35.34 -9.52
N THR A 26 1.05 34.53 -8.83
CA THR A 26 0.78 33.16 -9.24
C THR A 26 0.21 33.26 -10.66
N SER A 27 1.10 33.24 -11.65
CA SER A 27 0.75 33.01 -13.04
C SER A 27 0.22 31.58 -13.10
N PHE A 28 -1.07 31.40 -12.79
CA PHE A 28 -1.75 30.15 -13.00
C PHE A 28 -1.62 29.77 -14.48
N ALA A 29 -1.15 28.56 -14.74
CA ALA A 29 -1.01 28.04 -16.10
C ALA A 29 -2.38 28.05 -16.81
N ALA A 30 -2.39 28.27 -18.13
CA ALA A 30 -3.60 28.16 -18.94
C ALA A 30 -4.25 26.78 -18.78
N ASP A 31 -5.59 26.70 -18.90
CA ASP A 31 -6.34 25.42 -18.86
C ASP A 31 -5.66 24.41 -19.80
N PRO A 32 -5.16 23.26 -19.31
CA PRO A 32 -4.37 22.33 -20.11
C PRO A 32 -5.18 21.64 -21.22
N ASN A 33 -6.51 21.77 -21.19
CA ASN A 33 -7.41 21.11 -22.13
C ASN A 33 -8.69 21.94 -22.27
N PRO A 34 -8.68 23.07 -22.99
CA PRO A 34 -9.88 23.88 -23.17
C PRO A 34 -11.00 23.11 -23.89
N PRO A 35 -12.27 23.46 -23.68
CA PRO A 35 -13.41 22.85 -24.39
C PRO A 35 -13.21 22.84 -25.91
N SER A 36 -13.31 21.64 -26.51
CA SER A 36 -13.01 21.42 -27.93
C SER A 36 -14.09 20.60 -28.66
N ILE A 37 -14.99 19.95 -27.92
CA ILE A 37 -16.06 19.10 -28.47
C ILE A 37 -17.42 19.47 -27.87
N ARG A 38 -18.51 18.93 -28.41
CA ARG A 38 -19.88 19.22 -27.97
C ARG A 38 -20.72 17.96 -27.96
N GLY A 39 -21.05 17.43 -26.79
CA GLY A 39 -21.88 16.26 -26.61
C GLY A 39 -22.84 16.41 -25.43
N GLY A 40 -23.85 15.54 -25.39
CA GLY A 40 -24.79 15.42 -24.28
C GLY A 40 -24.86 13.97 -23.79
N GLY A 41 -25.63 13.75 -22.74
CA GLY A 41 -25.74 12.47 -22.05
C GLY A 41 -26.04 12.74 -20.58
N ALA A 42 -25.37 12.02 -19.68
CA ALA A 42 -25.50 12.21 -18.25
C ALA A 42 -25.04 13.63 -17.82
N TRP A 43 -24.12 14.22 -18.58
CA TRP A 43 -23.69 15.61 -18.50
C TRP A 43 -23.21 16.12 -19.87
N PRO A 44 -23.09 17.45 -20.07
CA PRO A 44 -22.43 18.00 -21.24
C PRO A 44 -20.98 17.52 -21.36
N ILE A 45 -20.64 16.90 -22.49
CA ILE A 45 -19.27 16.46 -22.80
C ILE A 45 -18.64 17.53 -23.69
N ARG A 46 -17.53 18.11 -23.23
CA ARG A 46 -16.89 19.26 -23.88
C ARG A 46 -15.38 19.10 -24.08
N ARG A 47 -14.78 18.10 -23.44
CA ARG A 47 -13.34 17.81 -23.50
C ARG A 47 -13.10 16.35 -23.82
N GLN A 48 -11.89 16.05 -24.27
CA GLN A 48 -11.37 14.71 -24.47
C GLN A 48 -10.28 14.42 -23.42
N TRP A 49 -10.16 13.17 -22.96
CA TRP A 49 -9.00 12.75 -22.17
C TRP A 49 -7.73 12.85 -23.02
N THR A 50 -6.72 13.56 -22.53
CA THR A 50 -5.39 13.73 -23.13
C THR A 50 -4.31 13.53 -22.06
N PRO A 51 -3.04 13.29 -22.41
CA PRO A 51 -1.95 13.23 -21.43
C PRO A 51 -1.85 14.48 -20.54
N ALA A 52 -2.12 15.67 -21.10
CA ALA A 52 -2.14 16.91 -20.31
C ALA A 52 -3.29 16.92 -19.29
N GLU A 53 -4.47 16.40 -19.65
CA GLU A 53 -5.61 16.26 -18.72
C GLU A 53 -5.33 15.20 -17.64
N THR A 54 -4.63 14.11 -17.95
CA THR A 54 -4.27 13.11 -16.92
C THR A 54 -3.26 13.66 -15.91
N GLN A 55 -2.33 14.51 -16.34
CA GLN A 55 -1.45 15.26 -15.43
C GLN A 55 -2.25 16.26 -14.57
N HIS A 56 -3.28 16.91 -15.13
CA HIS A 56 -4.18 17.79 -14.38
C HIS A 56 -5.02 17.02 -13.35
N TYR A 57 -5.47 15.82 -13.71
CA TYR A 57 -6.15 14.90 -12.80
C TYR A 57 -5.23 14.45 -11.66
N ALA A 58 -3.98 14.11 -11.98
CA ALA A 58 -2.98 13.71 -10.99
C ALA A 58 -2.75 14.79 -9.93
N LYS A 59 -2.59 16.06 -10.35
CA LYS A 59 -2.46 17.21 -9.43
C LYS A 59 -3.64 17.33 -8.48
N TRP A 60 -4.86 17.09 -8.96
CA TRP A 60 -6.05 17.13 -8.11
C TRP A 60 -6.07 16.02 -7.07
N VAL A 61 -5.72 14.78 -7.46
CA VAL A 61 -5.65 13.65 -6.54
C VAL A 61 -4.56 13.84 -5.49
N GLU A 62 -3.38 14.31 -5.89
CA GLU A 62 -2.27 14.59 -4.97
C GLU A 62 -2.63 15.69 -3.97
N HIS A 63 -3.32 16.74 -4.40
CA HIS A 63 -3.78 17.80 -3.52
C HIS A 63 -4.79 17.28 -2.47
N LEU A 64 -5.73 16.42 -2.86
CA LEU A 64 -6.64 15.77 -1.91
C LEU A 64 -5.86 15.00 -0.83
N PHE A 65 -4.81 14.29 -1.22
CA PHE A 65 -3.95 13.55 -0.30
C PHE A 65 -3.14 14.46 0.62
N ASP A 66 -2.57 15.55 0.08
CA ASP A 66 -1.84 16.54 0.88
C ASP A 66 -2.75 17.16 1.94
N MET A 67 -4.01 17.47 1.62
CA MET A 67 -4.96 17.97 2.63
C MET A 67 -5.37 16.89 3.64
N LYS A 68 -5.49 15.63 3.21
CA LYS A 68 -5.78 14.50 4.10
C LYS A 68 -4.62 14.15 5.04
N THR A 69 -3.39 14.56 4.73
CA THR A 69 -2.20 14.27 5.55
C THR A 69 -1.71 15.47 6.36
N LYS A 70 -1.74 16.68 5.78
CA LYS A 70 -1.15 17.90 6.33
C LYS A 70 -2.18 18.97 6.71
N GLY A 71 -3.44 18.77 6.37
CA GLY A 71 -4.52 19.70 6.71
C GLY A 71 -4.83 19.75 8.22
N ASN A 72 -5.82 20.57 8.57
CA ASN A 72 -6.36 20.58 9.94
C ASN A 72 -7.05 19.24 10.29
N VAL A 73 -7.49 19.09 11.54
CA VAL A 73 -8.10 17.83 12.03
C VAL A 73 -9.30 17.44 11.17
N GLU A 74 -10.14 18.39 10.79
CA GLU A 74 -11.34 18.15 10.00
C GLU A 74 -11.02 17.72 8.57
N GLN A 75 -9.96 18.27 7.96
CA GLN A 75 -9.48 17.88 6.64
C GLN A 75 -8.84 16.50 6.66
N ARG A 76 -8.02 16.21 7.67
CA ARG A 76 -7.39 14.88 7.83
C ARG A 76 -8.42 13.79 8.11
N THR A 77 -9.49 14.10 8.84
CA THR A 77 -10.60 13.17 9.12
C THR A 77 -11.73 13.26 8.07
N ALA A 78 -11.58 14.08 7.02
CA ALA A 78 -12.60 14.29 6.02
C ALA A 78 -12.97 12.98 5.31
N LYS A 79 -14.27 12.84 5.06
CA LYS A 79 -14.87 11.79 4.25
C LYS A 79 -15.30 12.35 2.90
N LEU A 80 -15.92 11.53 2.04
CA LEU A 80 -16.27 11.92 0.68
C LEU A 80 -16.99 13.28 0.60
N GLU A 81 -18.04 13.50 1.40
CA GLU A 81 -18.82 14.74 1.34
C GLU A 81 -17.96 15.98 1.58
N ARG A 82 -17.13 15.98 2.62
CA ARG A 82 -16.25 17.12 2.92
C ARG A 82 -15.10 17.21 1.93
N MET A 83 -14.47 16.10 1.55
CA MET A 83 -13.41 16.08 0.54
C MET A 83 -13.84 16.73 -0.77
N LEU A 84 -15.13 16.65 -1.13
CA LEU A 84 -15.65 17.26 -2.35
C LEU A 84 -16.23 18.66 -2.16
N THR A 85 -16.62 19.06 -0.96
CA THR A 85 -17.29 20.36 -0.69
C THR A 85 -16.41 21.39 0.00
N ASP A 86 -15.27 20.98 0.55
CA ASP A 86 -14.28 21.89 1.15
C ASP A 86 -13.40 22.52 0.05
N PRO A 87 -13.42 23.86 -0.11
CA PRO A 87 -12.70 24.55 -1.20
C PRO A 87 -11.18 24.52 -1.05
N GLU A 88 -10.66 24.23 0.15
CA GLU A 88 -9.23 24.00 0.36
C GLU A 88 -8.84 22.58 -0.02
N MET A 89 -9.75 21.60 0.09
CA MET A 89 -9.48 20.21 -0.31
C MET A 89 -9.73 19.96 -1.79
N ASN A 90 -10.78 20.53 -2.36
CA ASN A 90 -11.19 20.22 -3.72
C ASN A 90 -10.85 21.37 -4.67
N LEU A 91 -9.69 21.29 -5.33
CA LEU A 91 -9.28 22.29 -6.33
C LEU A 91 -10.32 22.47 -7.45
N LEU A 92 -11.16 21.47 -7.73
CA LEU A 92 -12.23 21.64 -8.72
C LEU A 92 -13.30 22.64 -8.28
N LEU A 93 -13.35 23.09 -7.03
CA LEU A 93 -14.19 24.21 -6.60
C LEU A 93 -13.62 25.58 -6.99
N GLN A 94 -12.34 25.65 -7.36
CA GLN A 94 -11.65 26.87 -7.75
C GLN A 94 -11.80 27.06 -9.27
N PRO A 95 -12.40 28.15 -9.76
CA PRO A 95 -12.61 28.38 -11.19
C PRO A 95 -11.34 28.29 -12.03
N GLU A 96 -10.20 28.72 -11.49
CA GLU A 96 -8.90 28.75 -12.15
C GLU A 96 -8.37 27.34 -12.43
N PHE A 97 -8.56 26.42 -11.49
CA PHE A 97 -8.19 25.01 -11.66
C PHE A 97 -9.26 24.24 -12.45
N LEU A 98 -10.54 24.56 -12.24
CA LEU A 98 -11.66 23.89 -12.88
C LEU A 98 -11.76 24.19 -14.39
N GLY A 99 -11.38 25.39 -14.83
CA GLY A 99 -11.42 25.83 -16.22
C GLY A 99 -12.82 26.10 -16.78
N GLU A 100 -12.89 26.91 -17.83
CA GLU A 100 -14.16 27.33 -18.46
C GLU A 100 -14.91 26.17 -19.12
N GLY A 101 -16.24 26.26 -19.20
CA GLY A 101 -17.03 25.19 -19.83
C GLY A 101 -17.08 23.87 -19.04
N SER A 102 -16.63 23.86 -17.79
CA SER A 102 -16.79 22.75 -16.86
C SER A 102 -18.22 22.63 -16.30
N ASN A 103 -18.52 21.50 -15.65
CA ASN A 103 -19.84 21.25 -15.06
C ASN A 103 -19.92 21.77 -13.61
N PRO A 104 -21.13 22.10 -13.12
CA PRO A 104 -21.33 22.54 -11.74
C PRO A 104 -20.89 21.46 -10.74
N GLN A 105 -20.84 21.83 -9.46
CA GLN A 105 -20.62 20.86 -8.39
C GLN A 105 -21.68 19.74 -8.45
N LEU A 106 -21.25 18.51 -8.17
CA LEU A 106 -22.13 17.36 -8.09
C LEU A 106 -23.19 17.61 -7.00
N PRO A 107 -24.49 17.39 -7.28
CA PRO A 107 -25.53 17.59 -6.28
C PRO A 107 -25.26 16.82 -5.00
N LEU A 108 -25.46 17.46 -3.85
CA LEU A 108 -25.15 16.90 -2.54
C LEU A 108 -25.87 15.58 -2.26
N GLY A 109 -27.10 15.42 -2.77
CA GLY A 109 -27.83 14.16 -2.71
C GLY A 109 -27.09 13.01 -3.38
N ILE A 110 -26.49 13.24 -4.55
CA ILE A 110 -25.69 12.22 -5.24
C ILE A 110 -24.40 11.94 -4.45
N ILE A 111 -23.71 12.97 -3.95
CA ILE A 111 -22.50 12.79 -3.13
C ILE A 111 -22.79 11.89 -1.92
N ARG A 112 -23.90 12.14 -1.21
CA ARG A 112 -24.33 11.34 -0.05
C ARG A 112 -24.70 9.91 -0.41
N THR A 113 -25.38 9.71 -1.54
CA THR A 113 -25.68 8.37 -2.05
C THR A 113 -24.41 7.61 -2.43
N MET A 114 -23.43 8.27 -3.05
CA MET A 114 -22.15 7.64 -3.37
C MET A 114 -21.39 7.29 -2.11
N HIS A 115 -21.29 8.22 -1.16
CA HIS A 115 -20.65 8.00 0.14
C HIS A 115 -21.20 6.73 0.82
N SER A 116 -22.53 6.58 0.92
CA SER A 116 -23.12 5.48 1.67
C SER A 116 -22.78 4.09 1.13
N MET A 117 -22.46 3.99 -0.17
CA MET A 117 -22.10 2.74 -0.83
C MET A 117 -20.60 2.55 -1.05
N LEU A 118 -19.74 3.53 -0.73
CA LEU A 118 -18.31 3.41 -1.02
C LEU A 118 -17.65 2.20 -0.32
N ASP A 119 -16.69 1.63 -1.00
CA ASP A 119 -15.71 0.70 -0.48
C ASP A 119 -14.39 0.97 -1.24
N CYS A 120 -13.33 0.22 -0.94
CA CYS A 120 -12.03 0.43 -1.60
C CYS A 120 -12.14 0.38 -3.13
N ALA A 121 -12.95 -0.53 -3.71
CA ALA A 121 -13.13 -0.64 -5.15
C ALA A 121 -13.98 0.51 -5.72
N LYS A 122 -15.13 0.80 -5.12
CA LYS A 122 -16.03 1.87 -5.58
C LYS A 122 -15.38 3.24 -5.49
N PHE A 123 -14.48 3.44 -4.53
CA PHE A 123 -13.69 4.66 -4.44
C PHE A 123 -12.79 4.84 -5.67
N THR A 124 -12.13 3.77 -6.13
CA THR A 124 -11.35 3.80 -7.38
C THR A 124 -12.17 4.07 -8.63
N ALA A 125 -13.47 3.72 -8.65
CA ALA A 125 -14.36 4.05 -9.76
C ALA A 125 -14.93 5.47 -9.67
N PHE A 126 -15.29 5.91 -8.47
CA PHE A 126 -15.99 7.19 -8.24
C PHE A 126 -15.08 8.39 -8.46
N ILE A 127 -13.86 8.39 -7.91
CA ILE A 127 -12.95 9.55 -7.98
C ILE A 127 -12.65 10.01 -9.42
N PRO A 128 -12.23 9.14 -10.35
CA PRO A 128 -12.02 9.56 -11.72
C PRO A 128 -13.32 9.90 -12.46
N ALA A 129 -14.44 9.23 -12.15
CA ALA A 129 -15.75 9.56 -12.73
C ALA A 129 -16.25 10.96 -12.28
N TYR A 130 -16.02 11.32 -11.02
CA TYR A 130 -16.31 12.65 -10.49
C TYR A 130 -15.45 13.72 -11.17
N TYR A 131 -14.15 13.48 -11.32
CA TYR A 131 -13.28 14.38 -12.07
C TYR A 131 -13.75 14.54 -13.51
N ALA A 132 -14.07 13.43 -14.19
CA ALA A 132 -14.58 13.43 -15.55
C ALA A 132 -15.86 14.26 -15.69
N TYR A 133 -16.79 14.09 -14.76
CA TYR A 133 -17.99 14.92 -14.68
C TYR A 133 -17.64 16.40 -14.53
N ARG A 134 -16.86 16.78 -13.50
CA ARG A 134 -16.53 18.18 -13.23
C ARG A 134 -15.84 18.85 -14.42
N ARG A 135 -14.90 18.14 -15.07
CA ARG A 135 -14.14 18.64 -16.23
C ARG A 135 -14.86 18.46 -17.57
N ALA A 136 -16.08 17.92 -17.60
CA ALA A 136 -16.85 17.69 -18.83
C ALA A 136 -16.17 16.73 -19.83
N LEU A 137 -15.54 15.67 -19.31
CA LEU A 137 -14.91 14.58 -20.06
C LEU A 137 -15.87 13.38 -20.21
N PRO A 138 -15.67 12.49 -21.20
CA PRO A 138 -16.40 11.23 -21.29
C PRO A 138 -15.96 10.24 -20.20
N TRP A 139 -16.88 9.40 -19.72
CA TRP A 139 -16.58 8.30 -18.79
C TRP A 139 -17.38 7.04 -19.10
N ILE A 140 -16.79 5.87 -18.85
CA ILE A 140 -17.43 4.55 -19.00
C ILE A 140 -16.98 3.67 -17.85
N THR A 141 -17.89 2.86 -17.30
CA THR A 141 -17.59 1.80 -16.34
C THR A 141 -18.20 0.48 -16.80
N ALA A 142 -17.50 -0.65 -16.66
CA ALA A 142 -17.98 -1.97 -17.03
C ALA A 142 -18.75 -2.62 -15.88
N THR A 143 -19.58 -3.59 -16.24
CA THR A 143 -20.03 -4.63 -15.31
C THR A 143 -19.21 -5.88 -15.61
N VAL A 144 -18.98 -6.74 -14.62
CA VAL A 144 -18.27 -8.00 -14.81
C VAL A 144 -19.10 -9.20 -14.38
N TYR A 145 -18.83 -10.35 -15.00
CA TYR A 145 -19.37 -11.65 -14.62
C TYR A 145 -18.24 -12.63 -14.34
N SER A 146 -18.51 -13.56 -13.42
CA SER A 146 -17.57 -14.59 -13.04
C SER A 146 -17.20 -15.43 -14.26
N GLY A 147 -15.90 -15.65 -14.42
CA GLY A 147 -15.36 -16.61 -15.37
C GLY A 147 -15.69 -18.05 -15.01
N GLU A 148 -16.12 -18.28 -13.77
CA GLU A 148 -16.33 -19.60 -13.18
C GLU A 148 -17.78 -19.76 -12.72
N ARG A 149 -18.36 -20.93 -13.00
CA ARG A 149 -19.76 -21.19 -12.70
C ARG A 149 -19.98 -21.26 -11.20
N GLY A 150 -20.85 -20.40 -10.69
CA GLY A 150 -21.27 -20.40 -9.27
C GLY A 150 -20.29 -19.72 -8.32
N VAL A 151 -19.22 -19.09 -8.83
CA VAL A 151 -18.21 -18.41 -8.02
C VAL A 151 -18.49 -16.91 -8.01
N ASP A 152 -18.41 -16.27 -6.85
CA ASP A 152 -18.55 -14.82 -6.73
C ASP A 152 -17.43 -14.08 -7.49
N VAL A 153 -17.81 -13.07 -8.26
CA VAL A 153 -16.94 -12.19 -9.06
C VAL A 153 -15.77 -11.56 -8.27
N ARG A 154 -15.88 -11.44 -6.95
CA ARG A 154 -14.82 -10.89 -6.08
C ARG A 154 -13.69 -11.89 -5.82
N ILE A 155 -13.98 -13.20 -5.86
CA ILE A 155 -13.04 -14.28 -5.52
C ILE A 155 -12.70 -15.19 -6.69
N SER A 156 -13.45 -15.12 -7.80
CA SER A 156 -13.17 -15.89 -9.02
C SER A 156 -11.74 -15.72 -9.50
N SER A 157 -11.18 -16.77 -10.09
CA SER A 157 -9.85 -16.79 -10.70
C SER A 157 -9.74 -15.70 -11.78
N PHE A 158 -10.80 -15.45 -12.55
CA PHE A 158 -10.90 -14.37 -13.51
C PHE A 158 -12.37 -14.03 -13.82
N ASN A 159 -12.59 -12.86 -14.43
CA ASN A 159 -13.89 -12.32 -14.82
C ASN A 159 -13.91 -11.88 -16.29
N TYR A 160 -15.11 -11.78 -16.84
CA TYR A 160 -15.35 -11.20 -18.17
C TYR A 160 -16.11 -9.88 -18.06
N PRO A 161 -15.60 -8.79 -18.66
CA PRO A 161 -16.29 -7.51 -18.68
C PRO A 161 -17.41 -7.50 -19.73
N THR A 162 -18.49 -6.81 -19.41
CA THR A 162 -19.60 -6.54 -20.33
C THR A 162 -19.85 -5.03 -20.41
N ARG A 163 -20.81 -4.63 -21.25
CA ARG A 163 -21.28 -3.24 -21.27
C ARG A 163 -21.78 -2.87 -19.87
N GLY A 164 -21.44 -1.66 -19.44
CA GLY A 164 -21.90 -1.05 -18.19
C GLY A 164 -22.31 0.40 -18.44
N ALA A 165 -22.05 1.29 -17.49
CA ALA A 165 -22.43 2.69 -17.61
C ALA A 165 -21.60 3.43 -18.68
N ASN A 166 -22.24 4.25 -19.52
CA ASN A 166 -21.59 5.11 -20.52
C ASN A 166 -22.14 6.53 -20.42
N SER A 167 -21.30 7.53 -20.18
CA SER A 167 -21.75 8.90 -19.90
C SER A 167 -22.54 9.53 -21.04
N PHE A 168 -22.35 9.07 -22.27
CA PHE A 168 -23.07 9.56 -23.45
C PHE A 168 -24.46 8.91 -23.63
N GLU A 169 -24.69 7.73 -23.06
CA GLU A 169 -25.91 6.93 -23.25
C GLU A 169 -26.94 7.12 -22.13
N TYR A 170 -26.56 7.77 -21.04
CA TYR A 170 -27.42 7.97 -19.86
C TYR A 170 -28.17 9.30 -19.94
N GLY A 171 -29.46 9.30 -19.60
CA GLY A 171 -30.30 10.51 -19.59
C GLY A 171 -30.23 11.32 -18.29
N SER A 172 -29.55 10.83 -17.25
CA SER A 172 -29.42 11.55 -15.99
C SER A 172 -28.10 11.28 -15.27
N LEU A 173 -27.63 12.30 -14.56
CA LEU A 173 -26.42 12.25 -13.74
C LEU A 173 -26.52 11.21 -12.61
N ALA A 174 -27.64 11.19 -11.88
CA ALA A 174 -27.87 10.23 -10.81
C ALA A 174 -27.95 8.79 -11.32
N GLY A 175 -28.65 8.57 -12.45
CA GLY A 175 -28.72 7.26 -13.09
C GLY A 175 -27.34 6.75 -13.50
N PHE A 176 -26.50 7.63 -14.05
CA PHE A 176 -25.12 7.27 -14.39
C PHE A 176 -24.31 6.87 -13.17
N PHE A 177 -24.23 7.71 -12.14
CA PHE A 177 -23.40 7.41 -10.96
C PHE A 177 -23.86 6.16 -10.21
N ASN A 178 -25.18 5.93 -10.11
CA ASN A 178 -25.71 4.71 -9.51
C ASN A 178 -25.27 3.46 -10.30
N ALA A 179 -25.27 3.50 -11.64
CA ALA A 179 -24.82 2.37 -12.44
C ALA A 179 -23.30 2.22 -12.46
N ALA A 180 -22.57 3.34 -12.61
CA ALA A 180 -21.12 3.37 -12.74
C ALA A 180 -20.40 3.00 -11.44
N VAL A 181 -20.95 3.37 -10.28
CA VAL A 181 -20.34 3.10 -8.98
C VAL A 181 -21.03 1.93 -8.28
N GLY A 182 -22.35 1.84 -8.33
CA GLY A 182 -23.10 0.80 -7.62
C GLY A 182 -22.76 -0.62 -8.08
N HIS A 183 -22.45 -0.81 -9.36
CA HIS A 183 -22.05 -2.11 -9.92
C HIS A 183 -20.54 -2.36 -9.91
N PHE A 184 -19.74 -1.36 -9.54
CA PHE A 184 -18.28 -1.53 -9.49
C PHE A 184 -17.87 -2.20 -8.19
N ILE A 185 -17.05 -3.24 -8.33
CA ILE A 185 -16.55 -4.06 -7.23
C ILE A 185 -15.10 -4.47 -7.52
N SER A 186 -14.40 -5.03 -6.54
CA SER A 186 -13.01 -5.47 -6.73
C SER A 186 -12.84 -6.49 -7.86
N GLY A 187 -13.90 -7.24 -8.20
CA GLY A 187 -13.95 -8.12 -9.35
C GLY A 187 -13.75 -7.43 -10.71
N ASN A 188 -14.04 -6.12 -10.83
CA ASN A 188 -13.78 -5.35 -12.06
C ASN A 188 -12.30 -5.34 -12.47
N TYR A 189 -11.40 -5.57 -11.51
CA TYR A 189 -9.98 -5.68 -11.78
C TYR A 189 -9.57 -7.06 -12.31
N ARG A 190 -10.29 -8.13 -11.99
CA ARG A 190 -9.92 -9.53 -12.31
C ARG A 190 -10.15 -9.92 -13.78
N VAL A 191 -9.87 -9.02 -14.71
CA VAL A 191 -10.04 -9.26 -16.15
C VAL A 191 -8.67 -9.57 -16.76
N ASN A 192 -8.50 -10.81 -17.24
CA ASN A 192 -7.29 -11.23 -17.97
C ASN A 192 -7.10 -10.38 -19.24
N LEU A 193 -5.86 -10.00 -19.53
CA LEU A 193 -5.53 -9.09 -20.64
C LEU A 193 -5.93 -9.61 -22.02
N ASN A 194 -5.85 -10.92 -22.22
CA ASN A 194 -6.24 -11.63 -23.44
C ASN A 194 -7.59 -12.37 -23.28
N GLY A 195 -8.30 -12.14 -22.17
CA GLY A 195 -9.57 -12.79 -21.90
C GLY A 195 -10.68 -12.37 -22.86
N LYS A 196 -11.77 -13.12 -22.84
CA LYS A 196 -12.98 -12.77 -23.59
C LYS A 196 -13.41 -11.34 -23.24
N ASP A 197 -13.65 -10.53 -24.27
CA ASP A 197 -14.09 -9.14 -24.18
C ASP A 197 -13.15 -8.22 -23.38
N ALA A 198 -11.88 -8.58 -23.16
CA ALA A 198 -10.92 -7.82 -22.34
C ALA A 198 -10.72 -6.35 -22.75
N GLY A 199 -11.00 -6.00 -24.01
CA GLY A 199 -11.04 -4.60 -24.47
C GLY A 199 -12.10 -3.74 -23.77
N LEU A 200 -13.04 -4.36 -23.06
CA LEU A 200 -14.03 -3.68 -22.21
C LEU A 200 -13.57 -3.46 -20.77
N SER A 201 -12.35 -3.83 -20.39
CA SER A 201 -11.84 -3.61 -19.04
C SER A 201 -11.82 -2.13 -18.66
N ASP A 202 -12.00 -1.84 -17.37
CA ASP A 202 -11.98 -0.47 -16.84
C ASP A 202 -10.57 0.06 -16.57
N THR A 203 -9.62 -0.84 -16.39
CA THR A 203 -8.23 -0.51 -16.08
C THR A 203 -7.28 -1.41 -16.85
N LEU A 204 -6.05 -0.93 -17.00
CA LEU A 204 -4.96 -1.59 -17.71
C LEU A 204 -3.69 -1.51 -16.88
N PRO A 205 -2.76 -2.49 -16.96
CA PRO A 205 -1.46 -2.37 -16.31
C PRO A 205 -0.70 -1.16 -16.86
N VAL A 206 0.03 -0.47 -15.99
CA VAL A 206 0.74 0.78 -16.32
C VAL A 206 2.24 0.57 -16.28
N THR A 207 2.95 1.33 -17.10
CA THR A 207 4.42 1.37 -17.07
C THR A 207 4.94 1.97 -15.77
N LEU A 208 6.08 1.46 -15.31
CA LEU A 208 6.70 1.79 -14.03
C LEU A 208 7.70 2.92 -14.18
N ASN A 209 7.22 4.14 -14.45
CA ASN A 209 8.05 5.34 -14.51
C ASN A 209 7.26 6.61 -14.10
N ARG A 210 7.97 7.70 -13.81
CA ARG A 210 7.34 8.95 -13.33
C ARG A 210 6.45 9.64 -14.35
N GLU A 211 6.59 9.33 -15.64
CA GLU A 211 5.79 9.95 -16.69
C GLU A 211 4.33 9.45 -16.65
N TYR A 212 4.13 8.16 -16.37
CA TYR A 212 2.82 7.51 -16.49
C TYR A 212 2.26 6.93 -15.19
N LEU A 213 3.11 6.52 -14.24
CA LEU A 213 2.65 6.08 -12.93
C LEU A 213 2.38 7.29 -12.03
N LEU A 214 1.25 7.95 -12.31
CA LEU A 214 0.84 9.22 -11.71
C LEU A 214 -0.23 9.03 -10.63
N PRO A 215 -0.38 9.98 -9.69
CA PRO A 215 -1.57 10.07 -8.87
C PRO A 215 -2.86 9.95 -9.72
N GLY A 216 -3.82 9.14 -9.26
CA GLY A 216 -5.00 8.72 -10.02
C GLY A 216 -4.85 7.36 -10.71
N CYS A 217 -3.65 6.79 -10.81
CA CYS A 217 -3.47 5.36 -11.09
C CYS A 217 -4.02 4.52 -9.92
N MET A 218 -4.17 3.22 -10.14
CA MET A 218 -4.74 2.29 -9.18
C MET A 218 -3.71 1.21 -8.81
N ASN A 219 -3.82 0.67 -7.59
CA ASN A 219 -3.17 -0.58 -7.23
C ASN A 219 -4.24 -1.61 -6.86
N TYR A 220 -4.13 -2.81 -7.43
CA TYR A 220 -5.04 -3.93 -7.13
C TYR A 220 -4.26 -5.14 -6.60
N LEU A 221 -4.66 -5.63 -5.43
CA LEU A 221 -4.11 -6.83 -4.81
C LEU A 221 -5.22 -7.61 -4.11
N ASP A 222 -5.67 -8.71 -4.72
CA ASP A 222 -6.58 -9.72 -4.16
C ASP A 222 -7.73 -9.15 -3.32
N GLY A 223 -8.56 -8.33 -3.97
CA GLY A 223 -9.73 -7.72 -3.35
C GLY A 223 -9.48 -6.30 -2.82
N HIS A 224 -8.23 -5.91 -2.60
CA HIS A 224 -7.87 -4.57 -2.16
C HIS A 224 -7.58 -3.65 -3.34
N CYS A 225 -8.26 -2.51 -3.39
CA CYS A 225 -8.17 -1.53 -4.47
C CYS A 225 -7.78 -0.16 -3.89
N LEU A 226 -6.77 0.47 -4.46
CA LEU A 226 -6.19 1.71 -3.93
C LEU A 226 -6.02 2.74 -5.04
N VAL A 227 -6.22 4.02 -4.74
CA VAL A 227 -5.90 5.12 -5.66
C VAL A 227 -4.50 5.62 -5.31
N LEU A 228 -3.54 5.51 -6.24
CA LEU A 228 -2.23 6.14 -6.11
C LEU A 228 -2.46 7.64 -5.94
N ALA A 229 -1.93 8.21 -4.87
CA ALA A 229 -2.23 9.58 -4.49
C ALA A 229 -0.98 10.45 -4.46
N LYS A 230 0.20 9.87 -4.23
CA LYS A 230 1.46 10.59 -4.28
C LYS A 230 2.62 9.68 -4.67
N VAL A 231 3.57 10.26 -5.41
CA VAL A 231 4.90 9.69 -5.64
C VAL A 231 5.92 10.68 -5.10
N THR A 232 6.59 10.33 -4.00
CA THR A 232 7.57 11.24 -3.38
C THR A 232 8.82 11.40 -4.24
N GLU A 233 9.65 12.36 -3.88
CA GLU A 233 10.96 12.55 -4.51
C GLU A 233 11.89 11.34 -4.37
N TYR A 234 11.68 10.50 -3.35
CA TYR A 234 12.44 9.27 -3.12
C TYR A 234 11.90 8.05 -3.88
N GLY A 235 10.82 8.22 -4.66
CA GLY A 235 10.17 7.14 -5.39
C GLY A 235 9.21 6.30 -4.53
N GLU A 236 8.83 6.79 -3.35
CA GLU A 236 7.83 6.15 -2.49
C GLU A 236 6.42 6.42 -3.01
N LEU A 237 5.59 5.38 -3.02
CA LEU A 237 4.19 5.45 -3.43
C LEU A 237 3.30 5.57 -2.20
N TYR A 238 2.32 6.45 -2.26
CA TYR A 238 1.28 6.61 -1.23
C TYR A 238 -0.11 6.57 -1.84
N PHE A 239 -1.05 5.98 -1.12
CA PHE A 239 -2.38 5.68 -1.63
C PHE A 239 -3.50 6.26 -0.78
N LEU A 240 -4.60 6.60 -1.44
CA LEU A 240 -5.90 6.79 -0.80
C LEU A 240 -6.69 5.48 -0.84
N ASN A 241 -7.29 5.15 0.30
CA ASN A 241 -8.13 3.96 0.50
C ASN A 241 -9.48 4.37 1.07
N CYS A 242 -10.55 3.62 0.78
CA CYS A 242 -11.84 3.78 1.47
C CYS A 242 -12.19 2.50 2.23
N SER A 243 -12.61 2.65 3.48
CA SER A 243 -13.02 1.53 4.34
C SER A 243 -14.33 0.89 3.88
N THR A 244 -14.54 -0.36 4.29
CA THR A 244 -15.83 -1.06 4.21
C THR A 244 -16.71 -0.83 5.44
N THR A 245 -16.21 -0.09 6.44
CA THR A 245 -16.95 0.25 7.66
C THR A 245 -18.18 1.12 7.35
N ASN A 246 -19.16 1.15 8.27
CA ASN A 246 -20.39 1.95 8.12
C ASN A 246 -20.11 3.45 7.93
N THR A 247 -18.99 3.92 8.46
CA THR A 247 -18.55 5.31 8.40
C THR A 247 -17.91 5.69 7.07
N ARG A 248 -17.45 4.71 6.28
CA ARG A 248 -16.88 4.88 4.92
C ARG A 248 -15.69 5.85 4.93
N ASP A 249 -14.77 5.59 5.85
CA ASP A 249 -13.63 6.47 6.11
C ASP A 249 -12.60 6.36 4.99
N ILE A 250 -11.97 7.49 4.67
CA ILE A 250 -10.94 7.57 3.63
C ILE A 250 -9.58 7.71 4.31
N PHE A 251 -8.68 6.77 4.05
CA PHE A 251 -7.39 6.65 4.73
C PHE A 251 -6.21 6.95 3.80
N THR A 252 -5.07 7.30 4.42
CA THR A 252 -3.81 7.68 3.76
C THR A 252 -2.61 6.85 4.21
N TYR A 253 -2.78 5.88 5.12
CA TYR A 253 -1.67 5.12 5.70
C TYR A 253 -1.10 4.01 4.80
N ASN A 254 -1.72 3.75 3.65
CA ASN A 254 -1.23 2.77 2.69
C ASN A 254 -0.16 3.40 1.79
N GLY A 255 0.98 2.73 1.70
CA GLY A 255 2.09 3.12 0.83
C GLY A 255 2.57 1.97 -0.04
N MET A 256 3.86 1.99 -0.35
CA MET A 256 4.54 0.94 -1.13
C MET A 256 4.34 -0.46 -0.55
N ASN A 257 4.10 -0.60 0.76
CA ASN A 257 3.76 -1.86 1.43
C ASN A 257 2.54 -2.58 0.83
N ALA A 258 1.65 -1.88 0.12
CA ALA A 258 0.49 -2.45 -0.55
C ALA A 258 0.77 -2.94 -1.99
N VAL A 259 1.96 -2.67 -2.54
CA VAL A 259 2.34 -3.05 -3.91
C VAL A 259 3.02 -4.41 -3.88
N GLY A 260 2.37 -5.47 -4.34
CA GLY A 260 2.95 -6.82 -4.29
C GLY A 260 1.98 -7.86 -4.82
N GLY A 261 2.32 -9.14 -4.59
CA GLY A 261 1.43 -10.28 -4.88
C GLY A 261 0.99 -10.41 -6.34
N MET A 262 1.76 -9.87 -7.28
CA MET A 262 1.42 -9.92 -8.70
C MET A 262 1.73 -11.31 -9.25
N THR A 263 0.79 -11.90 -9.97
CA THR A 263 1.01 -13.15 -10.69
C THR A 263 2.01 -12.93 -11.83
N PRO A 264 3.16 -13.63 -11.83
CA PRO A 264 4.12 -13.57 -12.92
C PRO A 264 3.49 -14.01 -14.25
N ARG A 265 3.95 -13.40 -15.35
CA ARG A 265 3.57 -13.88 -16.68
C ARG A 265 4.04 -15.33 -16.87
N GLY A 266 3.17 -16.20 -17.38
CA GLY A 266 3.48 -17.60 -17.63
C GLY A 266 3.41 -18.51 -16.41
N SER A 267 2.83 -18.06 -15.29
CA SER A 267 2.57 -18.92 -14.12
C SER A 267 1.59 -20.06 -14.44
N ASP A 268 0.65 -19.84 -15.35
CA ASP A 268 -0.24 -20.87 -15.87
C ASP A 268 0.30 -21.41 -17.21
N PRO A 269 0.54 -22.74 -17.35
CA PRO A 269 1.06 -23.34 -18.57
C PRO A 269 0.10 -23.28 -19.78
N GLU A 270 -1.20 -23.16 -19.55
CA GLU A 270 -2.24 -23.16 -20.58
C GLU A 270 -2.63 -21.74 -21.00
N ASN A 271 -2.45 -20.76 -20.12
CA ASN A 271 -2.70 -19.35 -20.42
C ASN A 271 -1.66 -18.44 -19.78
N GLU A 272 -0.73 -17.96 -20.61
CA GLU A 272 0.39 -17.10 -20.18
C GLU A 272 -0.03 -15.85 -19.38
N TRP A 273 -1.23 -15.33 -19.58
CA TRP A 273 -1.73 -14.10 -18.94
C TRP A 273 -2.72 -14.34 -17.81
N MET A 274 -2.93 -15.60 -17.42
CA MET A 274 -3.82 -15.95 -16.33
C MET A 274 -3.34 -15.32 -15.02
N GLY A 275 -4.20 -14.52 -14.37
CA GLY A 275 -3.87 -13.84 -13.12
C GLY A 275 -3.09 -12.53 -13.29
N CYS A 276 -2.65 -12.19 -14.51
CA CYS A 276 -1.95 -10.95 -14.83
C CYS A 276 -2.90 -9.73 -14.89
N PHE A 277 -3.61 -9.50 -13.80
CA PHE A 277 -4.50 -8.38 -13.58
C PHE A 277 -4.25 -7.65 -12.25
N GLN A 278 -3.43 -8.22 -11.37
CA GLN A 278 -2.93 -7.58 -10.14
C GLN A 278 -1.89 -6.51 -10.46
N GLY A 279 -1.60 -5.65 -9.49
CA GLY A 279 -0.54 -4.66 -9.52
C GLY A 279 -1.00 -3.24 -9.86
N LEU A 280 -0.07 -2.45 -10.40
CA LEU A 280 -0.27 -1.03 -10.70
C LEU A 280 -0.96 -0.87 -12.05
N ARG A 281 -1.97 0.02 -12.10
CA ARG A 281 -2.90 0.11 -13.22
C ARG A 281 -3.30 1.55 -13.53
N VAL A 282 -3.50 1.86 -14.80
CA VAL A 282 -4.07 3.12 -15.29
C VAL A 282 -5.55 2.91 -15.64
N PRO A 283 -6.45 3.88 -15.38
CA PRO A 283 -7.80 3.84 -15.91
C PRO A 283 -7.81 3.80 -17.44
N ARG A 284 -8.72 3.02 -18.04
CA ARG A 284 -8.92 3.00 -19.48
C ARG A 284 -9.74 4.22 -19.92
N TYR A 285 -9.07 5.35 -20.10
CA TYR A 285 -9.70 6.62 -20.46
C TYR A 285 -10.52 6.55 -21.77
N PRO A 286 -11.85 6.79 -21.73
CA PRO A 286 -12.68 6.73 -22.92
C PRO A 286 -12.38 7.83 -23.96
N ILE A 287 -12.79 7.57 -25.19
CA ILE A 287 -12.72 8.51 -26.31
C ILE A 287 -14.12 8.85 -26.84
N ALA A 288 -14.37 10.14 -27.04
CA ALA A 288 -15.57 10.69 -27.66
C ALA A 288 -15.31 10.92 -29.16
N GLU A 289 -15.94 10.13 -30.00
CA GLU A 289 -15.86 10.25 -31.46
C GLU A 289 -16.77 11.40 -31.91
N THR A 290 -16.24 12.33 -32.68
CA THR A 290 -16.96 13.50 -33.17
C THR A 290 -17.18 13.46 -34.68
N ASN A 291 -18.22 14.15 -35.15
CA ASN A 291 -18.35 14.49 -36.55
C ASN A 291 -17.46 15.70 -36.91
N SER A 292 -17.47 16.12 -38.18
CA SER A 292 -16.68 17.25 -38.69
C SER A 292 -16.95 18.59 -37.98
N ASN A 293 -18.08 18.73 -37.27
CA ASN A 293 -18.46 19.94 -36.55
C ASN A 293 -18.10 19.86 -35.04
N GLY A 294 -17.37 18.83 -34.62
CA GLY A 294 -17.01 18.60 -33.21
C GLY A 294 -18.16 18.11 -32.34
N VAL A 295 -19.27 17.66 -32.93
CA VAL A 295 -20.40 17.10 -32.19
C VAL A 295 -20.12 15.64 -31.88
N VAL A 296 -20.20 15.25 -30.60
CA VAL A 296 -20.01 13.87 -30.16
C VAL A 296 -21.12 12.98 -30.72
N THR A 297 -20.70 11.92 -31.39
CA THR A 297 -21.58 10.91 -32.01
C THR A 297 -21.58 9.59 -31.25
N ARG A 298 -20.48 9.30 -30.53
CA ARG A 298 -20.30 8.09 -29.73
C ARG A 298 -19.21 8.29 -28.69
N VAL A 299 -19.35 7.61 -27.55
CA VAL A 299 -18.28 7.46 -26.56
C VAL A 299 -17.94 5.97 -26.45
N ARG A 300 -16.66 5.64 -26.65
CA ARG A 300 -16.16 4.26 -26.59
C ARG A 300 -14.91 4.15 -25.74
N ARG A 301 -14.55 2.92 -25.36
CA ARG A 301 -13.25 2.63 -24.77
C ARG A 301 -12.13 2.79 -25.81
N ARG A 302 -10.97 3.23 -25.35
CA ARG A 302 -9.74 3.16 -26.13
C ARG A 302 -9.24 1.72 -26.24
N THR A 303 -8.63 1.38 -27.36
CA THR A 303 -7.92 0.11 -27.55
C THR A 303 -6.67 0.06 -26.66
N ASN A 304 -6.05 -1.11 -26.52
CA ASN A 304 -4.78 -1.21 -25.78
C ASN A 304 -3.67 -0.40 -26.47
N GLU A 305 -3.67 -0.37 -27.81
CA GLU A 305 -2.73 0.43 -28.61
C GLU A 305 -2.91 1.94 -28.37
N GLU A 306 -4.16 2.44 -28.42
CA GLU A 306 -4.46 3.84 -28.10
C GLU A 306 -4.12 4.20 -26.65
N MET A 307 -4.20 3.23 -25.73
CA MET A 307 -3.82 3.41 -24.33
C MET A 307 -2.29 3.46 -24.12
N GLY A 308 -1.49 3.15 -25.13
CA GLY A 308 -0.03 3.36 -25.09
C GLY A 308 0.33 4.83 -24.85
N GLU A 309 -0.46 5.78 -25.37
CA GLU A 309 -0.32 7.23 -25.12
C GLU A 309 -0.45 7.58 -23.62
N PHE A 310 -1.14 6.73 -22.85
CA PHE A 310 -1.40 6.90 -21.42
C PHE A 310 -0.58 5.93 -20.57
N GLY A 311 0.45 5.30 -21.14
CA GLY A 311 1.39 4.45 -20.41
C GLY A 311 0.92 3.01 -20.18
N PHE A 312 -0.01 2.49 -20.98
CA PHE A 312 -0.29 1.06 -20.95
C PHE A 312 0.97 0.24 -21.23
N SER A 313 1.30 -0.66 -20.30
CA SER A 313 2.44 -1.58 -20.41
C SER A 313 2.20 -2.82 -19.57
N THR A 314 2.68 -3.97 -20.03
CA THR A 314 2.63 -5.25 -19.29
C THR A 314 3.92 -5.54 -18.53
N GLU A 315 4.90 -4.64 -18.56
CA GLU A 315 6.27 -4.88 -18.08
C GLU A 315 6.35 -5.41 -16.65
N GLN A 316 5.43 -5.00 -15.76
CA GLN A 316 5.44 -5.43 -14.36
C GLN A 316 5.35 -6.96 -14.22
N TYR A 317 4.64 -7.64 -15.12
CA TYR A 317 4.49 -9.10 -15.07
C TYR A 317 5.74 -9.83 -15.57
N ASP A 318 6.47 -9.23 -16.52
CA ASP A 318 7.75 -9.75 -17.00
C ASP A 318 8.85 -9.51 -15.95
N VAL A 319 8.86 -8.33 -15.33
CA VAL A 319 9.73 -7.96 -14.21
C VAL A 319 9.56 -8.94 -13.04
N VAL A 320 8.32 -9.19 -12.62
CA VAL A 320 8.04 -10.13 -11.52
C VAL A 320 8.42 -11.57 -11.90
N ARG A 321 8.21 -11.98 -13.16
CA ARG A 321 8.70 -13.27 -13.66
C ARG A 321 10.22 -13.37 -13.60
N GLN A 322 10.93 -12.31 -14.00
CA GLN A 322 12.38 -12.28 -13.92
C GLN A 322 12.86 -12.38 -12.46
N MET A 323 12.29 -11.61 -11.54
CA MET A 323 12.63 -11.73 -10.10
C MET A 323 12.42 -13.14 -9.56
N TYR A 324 11.33 -13.80 -9.98
CA TYR A 324 11.02 -15.16 -9.55
C TYR A 324 11.99 -16.20 -10.12
N THR A 325 12.49 -15.99 -11.33
CA THR A 325 13.30 -16.99 -12.08
C THR A 325 14.81 -16.80 -11.94
N SER A 326 15.29 -15.55 -11.97
CA SER A 326 16.72 -15.23 -11.94
C SER A 326 17.17 -14.59 -10.63
N HIS A 327 16.25 -14.12 -9.77
CA HIS A 327 16.53 -13.32 -8.57
C HIS A 327 17.39 -12.05 -8.84
N GLU A 328 17.54 -11.67 -10.11
CA GLU A 328 18.34 -10.52 -10.53
C GLU A 328 17.62 -9.74 -11.63
N ILE A 329 17.51 -8.43 -11.42
CA ILE A 329 17.20 -7.43 -12.43
C ILE A 329 18.34 -6.42 -12.43
N GLU A 330 18.61 -5.84 -13.58
CA GLU A 330 19.59 -4.76 -13.74
C GLU A 330 18.89 -3.52 -14.31
N GLU A 331 19.12 -2.37 -13.68
CA GLU A 331 18.61 -1.06 -14.10
C GLU A 331 19.72 -0.03 -13.89
N ASP A 332 20.20 0.60 -14.97
CA ASP A 332 21.28 1.61 -14.93
C ASP A 332 22.54 1.18 -14.16
N GLY A 333 22.95 -0.09 -14.30
CA GLY A 333 24.10 -0.67 -13.60
C GLY A 333 23.89 -0.94 -12.11
N LEU A 334 22.67 -0.74 -11.61
CA LEU A 334 22.23 -1.16 -10.28
C LEU A 334 21.47 -2.49 -10.38
N LYS A 335 21.53 -3.30 -9.32
CA LYS A 335 20.84 -4.59 -9.23
C LYS A 335 19.70 -4.56 -8.22
N PRO A 336 18.51 -4.02 -8.56
CA PRO A 336 17.33 -4.12 -7.69
C PRO A 336 17.02 -5.59 -7.39
N GLN A 337 16.68 -5.90 -6.14
CA GLN A 337 16.36 -7.25 -5.68
C GLN A 337 14.87 -7.46 -5.44
N SER A 338 14.08 -6.38 -5.52
CA SER A 338 12.63 -6.41 -5.37
C SER A 338 11.95 -5.44 -6.34
N LEU A 339 10.64 -5.60 -6.50
CA LEU A 339 9.83 -4.66 -7.27
C LEU A 339 9.80 -3.28 -6.63
N HIS A 340 9.81 -3.21 -5.30
CA HIS A 340 9.90 -1.93 -4.60
C HIS A 340 11.22 -1.21 -4.91
N ASP A 341 12.34 -1.94 -4.97
CA ASP A 341 13.63 -1.34 -5.35
C ASP A 341 13.57 -0.77 -6.76
N LEU A 342 13.07 -1.56 -7.71
CA LEU A 342 12.97 -1.14 -9.10
C LEU A 342 12.08 0.10 -9.23
N ILE A 343 10.92 0.10 -8.58
CA ILE A 343 10.03 1.27 -8.55
C ILE A 343 10.77 2.45 -7.94
N ARG A 344 11.42 2.35 -6.77
CA ARG A 344 12.16 3.47 -6.18
C ARG A 344 13.25 4.01 -7.11
N LEU A 345 14.00 3.12 -7.76
CA LEU A 345 15.06 3.51 -8.70
C LEU A 345 14.51 4.29 -9.90
N ARG A 346 13.42 3.81 -10.51
CA ARG A 346 12.77 4.46 -11.66
C ARG A 346 11.97 5.71 -11.28
N MET A 347 11.48 5.75 -10.05
CA MET A 347 10.59 6.80 -9.58
C MET A 347 11.31 7.88 -8.79
N LYS A 348 12.56 7.78 -8.35
CA LYS A 348 13.21 8.87 -7.58
C LYS A 348 13.53 10.09 -8.47
N THR A 349 13.53 11.27 -7.87
CA THR A 349 14.03 12.52 -8.46
C THR A 349 15.23 13.09 -7.70
N VAL A 350 15.60 12.48 -6.57
CA VAL A 350 16.78 12.84 -5.80
C VAL A 350 17.88 11.82 -5.95
N GLU A 351 19.12 12.30 -5.85
CA GLU A 351 20.33 11.47 -5.97
C GLU A 351 20.66 10.68 -4.71
N ARG A 352 20.10 11.04 -3.55
CA ARG A 352 20.42 10.46 -2.25
C ARG A 352 19.18 10.16 -1.44
N ILE A 353 19.24 9.08 -0.64
CA ILE A 353 18.27 8.78 0.42
C ILE A 353 18.81 9.23 1.77
N LYS A 354 17.93 9.57 2.70
CA LYS A 354 18.26 10.01 4.07
C LYS A 354 17.65 9.07 5.11
N PRO A 355 18.40 8.08 5.62
CA PRO A 355 17.84 7.06 6.51
C PRO A 355 17.24 7.59 7.80
N ALA A 356 17.92 8.50 8.52
CA ALA A 356 17.39 9.02 9.78
C ALA A 356 16.06 9.77 9.58
N GLU A 357 15.99 10.63 8.56
CA GLU A 357 14.76 11.38 8.22
C GLU A 357 13.62 10.43 7.83
N PHE A 358 13.90 9.43 6.99
CA PHE A 358 12.90 8.44 6.59
C PHE A 358 12.41 7.61 7.78
N ILE A 359 13.32 7.08 8.62
CA ILE A 359 12.96 6.28 9.80
C ILE A 359 12.07 7.10 10.73
N ALA A 360 12.44 8.34 11.04
CA ALA A 360 11.66 9.21 11.92
C ALA A 360 10.24 9.43 11.38
N ALA A 361 10.11 9.86 10.11
CA ALA A 361 8.83 10.12 9.47
C ALA A 361 7.98 8.84 9.36
N TYR A 362 8.59 7.72 8.98
CA TYR A 362 7.87 6.46 8.79
C TYR A 362 7.40 5.86 10.12
N CYS A 363 8.14 6.08 11.22
CA CYS A 363 7.68 5.74 12.56
C CYS A 363 6.44 6.54 12.97
N ASP A 364 6.34 7.83 12.61
CA ASP A 364 5.12 8.64 12.82
C ASP A 364 3.93 8.11 12.02
N GLU A 365 4.17 7.66 10.79
CA GLU A 365 3.12 7.03 9.99
C GLU A 365 2.68 5.67 10.57
N ILE A 366 3.60 4.86 11.09
CA ILE A 366 3.26 3.60 11.80
C ILE A 366 2.40 3.93 13.03
N LEU A 367 2.81 4.91 13.84
CA LEU A 367 2.03 5.35 15.00
C LEU A 367 0.61 5.78 14.60
N THR A 368 0.49 6.56 13.52
CA THR A 368 -0.80 7.02 12.99
C THR A 368 -1.71 5.84 12.64
N ALA A 369 -1.17 4.82 11.97
CA ALA A 369 -1.95 3.63 11.60
C ALA A 369 -2.48 2.86 12.84
N TYR A 370 -1.73 2.84 13.94
CA TYR A 370 -2.16 2.21 15.20
C TYR A 370 -3.08 3.10 16.05
N LEU A 371 -2.95 4.43 15.98
CA LEU A 371 -3.91 5.36 16.61
C LEU A 371 -5.31 5.18 16.01
N GLU A 372 -5.40 5.06 14.69
CA GLU A 372 -6.68 4.77 14.03
C GLU A 372 -7.25 3.40 14.45
N ARG A 373 -6.38 2.41 14.69
CA ARG A 373 -6.78 1.11 15.20
C ARG A 373 -7.40 1.21 16.60
N ALA A 374 -6.90 2.09 17.45
CA ALA A 374 -7.42 2.26 18.81
C ALA A 374 -8.87 2.69 18.83
N TRP A 375 -9.24 3.64 17.96
CA TRP A 375 -10.64 4.06 17.81
C TRP A 375 -11.49 2.92 17.23
N PHE A 376 -11.00 2.26 16.19
CA PHE A 376 -11.71 1.13 15.57
C PHE A 376 -12.01 -0.01 16.55
N VAL A 377 -11.01 -0.40 17.37
CA VAL A 377 -11.18 -1.46 18.38
C VAL A 377 -12.23 -1.06 19.42
N GLN A 378 -12.22 0.20 19.85
CA GLN A 378 -13.18 0.70 20.82
C GLN A 378 -14.61 0.69 20.24
N ASP A 379 -14.81 1.19 19.02
CA ASP A 379 -16.11 1.19 18.36
C ASP A 379 -16.64 -0.24 18.12
N ALA A 380 -15.78 -1.15 17.69
CA ALA A 380 -16.12 -2.55 17.51
C ALA A 380 -16.55 -3.21 18.84
N TRP A 381 -15.84 -2.90 19.93
CA TRP A 381 -16.16 -3.42 21.26
C TRP A 381 -17.51 -2.90 21.77
N GLU A 382 -17.80 -1.61 21.55
CA GLU A 382 -19.09 -1.01 21.87
C GLU A 382 -20.24 -1.63 21.08
N ASP A 383 -20.04 -1.87 19.78
CA ASP A 383 -21.02 -2.55 18.93
C ASP A 383 -21.31 -3.97 19.43
N VAL A 384 -20.29 -4.77 19.72
CA VAL A 384 -20.46 -6.14 20.23
C VAL A 384 -21.18 -6.15 21.57
N ARG A 385 -20.85 -5.22 22.48
CA ARG A 385 -21.55 -5.11 23.77
C ARG A 385 -23.02 -4.73 23.62
N LYS A 386 -23.33 -3.87 22.67
CA LYS A 386 -24.70 -3.37 22.44
C LYS A 386 -25.57 -4.36 21.67
N ASN A 387 -25.01 -4.96 20.63
CA ASN A 387 -25.73 -5.74 19.62
C ASN A 387 -25.45 -7.24 19.71
N GLY A 388 -24.67 -7.68 20.70
CA GLY A 388 -24.27 -9.07 20.90
C GLY A 388 -23.10 -9.52 20.00
N PRO A 389 -22.58 -10.73 20.22
CA PRO A 389 -21.43 -11.25 19.49
C PRO A 389 -21.75 -11.49 18.01
N ILE A 390 -20.70 -11.43 17.18
CA ILE A 390 -20.73 -11.54 15.73
C ILE A 390 -20.27 -12.93 15.33
N VAL A 391 -21.03 -13.60 14.47
CA VAL A 391 -20.70 -14.94 13.95
C VAL A 391 -19.42 -14.89 13.13
N TYR A 392 -18.46 -15.76 13.48
CA TYR A 392 -17.21 -15.94 12.74
C TYR A 392 -17.50 -16.65 11.40
N PRO A 393 -16.92 -16.19 10.28
CA PRO A 393 -17.12 -16.80 8.96
C PRO A 393 -16.29 -18.10 8.82
N GLU A 394 -16.71 -19.15 9.52
CA GLU A 394 -16.06 -20.46 9.50
C GLU A 394 -16.67 -21.38 8.44
N ASP A 395 -15.79 -21.95 7.60
CA ASP A 395 -16.13 -23.00 6.63
C ASP A 395 -17.31 -22.61 5.71
N LEU A 396 -17.29 -21.35 5.25
CA LEU A 396 -18.28 -20.81 4.33
C LEU A 396 -17.75 -20.86 2.89
N GLU A 397 -18.64 -21.15 1.95
CA GLU A 397 -18.30 -21.27 0.52
C GLU A 397 -17.95 -19.92 -0.13
N ASN A 398 -18.56 -18.81 0.34
CA ASN A 398 -18.49 -17.50 -0.30
C ASN A 398 -18.02 -16.37 0.62
N GLU A 399 -17.58 -16.70 1.83
CA GLU A 399 -17.09 -15.75 2.83
C GLU A 399 -15.86 -16.32 3.53
N ASN A 400 -14.94 -15.44 3.89
CA ASN A 400 -13.85 -15.76 4.81
C ASN A 400 -13.58 -14.56 5.73
N ILE A 401 -12.66 -14.70 6.68
CA ILE A 401 -12.38 -13.60 7.63
C ILE A 401 -11.93 -12.29 6.96
N PHE A 402 -11.31 -12.35 5.78
CA PHE A 402 -10.82 -11.17 5.03
C PHE A 402 -11.87 -10.57 4.10
N GLN A 403 -12.88 -11.36 3.73
CA GLN A 403 -13.95 -10.99 2.82
C GLN A 403 -15.26 -11.61 3.31
N ALA A 404 -15.92 -10.93 4.25
CA ALA A 404 -17.17 -11.38 4.83
C ALA A 404 -18.30 -10.42 4.48
N LEU A 405 -19.47 -10.65 5.06
CA LEU A 405 -20.63 -9.78 4.98
C LEU A 405 -21.04 -9.26 6.37
N GLY A 406 -21.89 -8.23 6.36
CA GLY A 406 -22.54 -7.72 7.56
C GLY A 406 -21.58 -7.22 8.64
N ARG A 407 -21.91 -7.51 9.90
CA ARG A 407 -21.18 -6.98 11.07
C ARG A 407 -19.74 -7.47 11.16
N TRP A 408 -19.42 -8.65 10.63
CA TRP A 408 -18.03 -9.14 10.62
C TRP A 408 -17.15 -8.26 9.72
N GLU A 409 -17.62 -8.01 8.50
CA GLU A 409 -16.96 -7.10 7.55
C GLU A 409 -16.81 -5.68 8.10
N THR A 410 -17.76 -5.23 8.93
CA THR A 410 -17.70 -3.91 9.56
C THR A 410 -16.70 -3.82 10.71
N TRP A 411 -16.62 -4.84 11.58
CA TRP A 411 -16.00 -4.69 12.91
C TRP A 411 -14.78 -5.59 13.17
N SER A 412 -14.51 -6.56 12.31
CA SER A 412 -13.24 -7.31 12.34
C SER A 412 -12.10 -6.49 11.74
N SER A 413 -10.85 -6.77 12.13
CA SER A 413 -9.66 -6.08 11.57
C SER A 413 -8.66 -6.95 10.79
N PRO A 414 -8.95 -8.16 10.28
CA PRO A 414 -7.89 -9.03 9.75
C PRO A 414 -7.20 -8.40 8.54
N SER A 415 -7.96 -7.82 7.60
CA SER A 415 -7.42 -7.12 6.43
C SER A 415 -6.58 -5.89 6.81
N SER A 416 -7.06 -5.05 7.73
CA SER A 416 -6.32 -3.84 8.11
C SER A 416 -5.13 -4.15 9.03
N ASP A 417 -5.17 -5.23 9.80
CA ASP A 417 -4.04 -5.70 10.61
C ASP A 417 -2.96 -6.38 9.75
N VAL A 418 -3.30 -6.97 8.60
CA VAL A 418 -2.31 -7.33 7.55
C VAL A 418 -1.63 -6.08 7.01
N ASP A 419 -2.38 -5.04 6.64
CA ASP A 419 -1.80 -3.80 6.09
C ASP A 419 -0.85 -3.13 7.09
N ARG A 420 -1.22 -3.05 8.37
CA ARG A 420 -0.37 -2.50 9.44
C ARG A 420 0.91 -3.31 9.65
N ARG A 421 0.82 -4.64 9.63
CA ARG A 421 2.01 -5.51 9.70
C ARG A 421 2.90 -5.35 8.48
N ASN A 422 2.33 -5.26 7.28
CA ASN A 422 3.10 -4.98 6.08
C ASN A 422 3.76 -3.59 6.13
N LYS A 423 3.13 -2.60 6.77
CA LYS A 423 3.76 -1.31 7.04
C LYS A 423 4.99 -1.47 7.93
N TYR A 424 4.90 -2.25 9.00
CA TYR A 424 6.07 -2.58 9.84
C TYR A 424 7.19 -3.28 9.05
N PHE A 425 6.86 -4.33 8.29
CA PHE A 425 7.87 -5.06 7.50
C PHE A 425 8.48 -4.22 6.39
N TYR A 426 7.72 -3.28 5.83
CA TYR A 426 8.23 -2.37 4.83
C TYR A 426 9.36 -1.49 5.37
N LEU A 427 9.32 -1.09 6.64
CA LEU A 427 10.43 -0.36 7.26
C LEU A 427 11.71 -1.22 7.27
N ALA A 428 11.57 -2.52 7.57
CA ALA A 428 12.69 -3.46 7.51
C ALA A 428 13.24 -3.58 6.09
N ASP A 429 12.36 -3.79 5.11
CA ASP A 429 12.74 -3.93 3.69
C ASP A 429 13.41 -2.65 3.16
N TRP A 430 12.93 -1.47 3.58
CA TRP A 430 13.53 -0.18 3.24
C TRP A 430 14.91 0.01 3.86
N MET A 431 15.07 -0.34 5.15
CA MET A 431 16.38 -0.30 5.82
C MET A 431 17.38 -1.23 5.12
N GLU A 432 16.99 -2.44 4.74
CA GLU A 432 17.86 -3.33 3.96
C GLU A 432 18.22 -2.75 2.59
N TYR A 433 17.28 -2.09 1.92
CA TYR A 433 17.58 -1.34 0.68
C TYR A 433 18.66 -0.28 0.94
N ALA A 434 18.52 0.52 2.00
CA ALA A 434 19.52 1.53 2.35
C ALA A 434 20.90 0.92 2.66
N VAL A 435 20.97 -0.17 3.43
CA VAL A 435 22.21 -0.90 3.71
C VAL A 435 22.87 -1.41 2.43
N ARG A 436 22.11 -2.04 1.53
CA ARG A 436 22.63 -2.55 0.26
C ARG A 436 23.16 -1.44 -0.63
N MET A 437 22.39 -0.36 -0.76
CA MET A 437 22.80 0.79 -1.57
C MET A 437 24.05 1.46 -1.00
N PHE A 438 24.20 1.52 0.33
CA PHE A 438 25.42 2.03 0.96
C PHE A 438 26.65 1.19 0.60
N GLY A 439 26.53 -0.14 0.59
CA GLY A 439 27.62 -1.03 0.18
C GLY A 439 28.03 -0.87 -1.29
N MET A 440 27.06 -0.62 -2.18
CA MET A 440 27.32 -0.46 -3.62
C MET A 440 27.81 0.94 -3.99
N LYS A 441 27.21 1.97 -3.38
CA LYS A 441 27.48 3.38 -3.65
C LYS A 441 27.26 4.18 -2.36
N PRO A 442 28.28 4.32 -1.49
CA PRO A 442 28.14 5.03 -0.21
C PRO A 442 27.58 6.45 -0.37
N SER A 443 27.95 7.14 -1.47
CA SER A 443 27.46 8.50 -1.79
C SER A 443 25.97 8.58 -2.11
N PHE A 444 25.27 7.45 -2.26
CA PHE A 444 23.82 7.37 -2.43
C PHE A 444 23.07 7.52 -1.10
N VAL A 445 23.74 7.31 0.04
CA VAL A 445 23.13 7.41 1.36
C VAL A 445 23.69 8.63 2.07
N ASP A 446 22.81 9.56 2.39
CA ASP A 446 23.10 10.74 3.18
C ASP A 446 22.94 10.39 4.66
N LEU A 447 24.05 10.46 5.40
CA LEU A 447 24.14 10.08 6.82
C LEU A 447 23.70 11.21 7.77
N THR A 448 23.15 12.32 7.25
CA THR A 448 22.60 13.40 8.08
C THR A 448 21.56 12.83 9.07
N GLY A 449 21.72 13.14 10.36
CA GLY A 449 20.92 12.61 11.46
C GLY A 449 21.45 11.31 12.07
N LEU A 450 22.57 10.76 11.57
CA LEU A 450 23.27 9.59 12.13
C LEU A 450 24.68 9.94 12.63
N GLU A 451 24.98 11.21 12.90
CA GLU A 451 26.32 11.70 13.26
C GLU A 451 26.85 11.12 14.58
N ALA A 452 25.96 10.63 15.45
CA ALA A 452 26.32 9.97 16.70
C ALA A 452 26.94 8.57 16.50
N TYR A 453 26.89 8.02 15.29
CA TYR A 453 27.36 6.67 14.98
C TYR A 453 28.59 6.72 14.06
N ALA A 454 29.61 5.91 14.39
CA ALA A 454 30.79 5.74 13.53
C ALA A 454 30.48 4.79 12.37
N ILE A 455 29.91 5.30 11.28
CA ILE A 455 29.45 4.49 10.14
C ILE A 455 30.52 4.39 9.05
N ASN A 456 31.18 3.23 8.95
CA ASN A 456 32.20 2.95 7.92
C ASN A 456 31.86 1.75 7.03
N SER A 457 30.83 0.98 7.39
CA SER A 457 30.44 -0.24 6.70
C SER A 457 28.93 -0.43 6.66
N GLN A 458 28.48 -1.42 5.88
CA GLN A 458 27.08 -1.85 5.87
C GLN A 458 26.60 -2.31 7.25
N ALA A 459 27.47 -2.97 8.01
CA ALA A 459 27.17 -3.43 9.36
C ALA A 459 26.94 -2.26 10.31
N ASP A 460 27.80 -1.23 10.25
CA ASP A 460 27.66 -0.03 11.09
C ASP A 460 26.38 0.73 10.76
N LEU A 461 26.05 0.87 9.47
CA LEU A 461 24.82 1.52 9.04
C LEU A 461 23.58 0.74 9.50
N ALA A 462 23.59 -0.59 9.39
CA ALA A 462 22.51 -1.44 9.88
C ALA A 462 22.32 -1.26 11.39
N ALA A 463 23.40 -1.29 12.17
CA ALA A 463 23.38 -1.08 13.61
C ALA A 463 22.83 0.31 13.98
N ALA A 464 23.30 1.37 13.32
CA ALA A 464 22.85 2.75 13.54
C ALA A 464 21.35 2.92 13.24
N MET A 465 20.86 2.38 12.11
CA MET A 465 19.44 2.45 11.77
C MET A 465 18.56 1.66 12.74
N ILE A 466 19.00 0.48 13.19
CA ILE A 466 18.28 -0.30 14.22
C ILE A 466 18.21 0.50 15.53
N ALA A 467 19.31 1.15 15.93
CA ALA A 467 19.35 1.99 17.13
C ALA A 467 18.37 3.18 17.02
N GLU A 468 18.37 3.91 15.90
CA GLU A 468 17.42 5.02 15.69
C GLU A 468 15.97 4.55 15.64
N LYS A 469 15.68 3.44 14.94
CA LYS A 469 14.34 2.85 14.97
C LYS A 469 13.94 2.47 16.39
N ASN A 470 14.82 1.84 17.17
CA ASN A 470 14.55 1.42 18.54
C ASN A 470 14.29 2.62 19.46
N ARG A 471 15.04 3.71 19.28
CA ARG A 471 14.80 4.98 19.99
C ARG A 471 13.40 5.51 19.68
N HIS A 472 13.06 5.65 18.40
CA HIS A 472 11.72 6.11 18.00
C HIS A 472 10.61 5.19 18.48
N PHE A 473 10.82 3.87 18.44
CA PHE A 473 9.80 2.91 18.85
C PHE A 473 9.50 2.97 20.35
N LYS A 474 10.50 3.31 21.17
CA LYS A 474 10.34 3.51 22.62
C LYS A 474 9.69 4.86 22.96
N GLU A 475 9.99 5.90 22.21
CA GLU A 475 9.47 7.26 22.45
C GLU A 475 8.02 7.43 21.98
N LYS A 476 7.66 6.80 20.85
CA LYS A 476 6.34 6.95 20.23
C LYS A 476 5.35 5.98 20.84
N SER A 477 4.27 6.52 21.40
CA SER A 477 3.25 5.75 22.11
C SER A 477 1.83 6.20 21.80
N LEU A 478 0.88 5.31 22.11
CA LEU A 478 -0.54 5.56 22.08
C LEU A 478 -1.21 5.02 23.35
N GLU A 479 -2.43 5.45 23.62
CA GLU A 479 -3.27 4.88 24.67
C GLU A 479 -4.37 4.02 24.06
N TYR A 480 -4.65 2.86 24.65
CA TYR A 480 -5.88 2.12 24.40
C TYR A 480 -6.72 2.00 25.68
N THR A 481 -8.03 1.84 25.49
CA THR A 481 -9.00 1.69 26.57
C THR A 481 -9.31 0.21 26.80
N HIS A 482 -9.03 -0.27 28.01
CA HIS A 482 -9.39 -1.58 28.54
C HIS A 482 -10.91 -1.75 28.59
N SER A 483 -11.41 -2.98 28.55
CA SER A 483 -12.85 -3.31 28.68
C SER A 483 -13.53 -2.72 29.92
N SER A 484 -12.76 -2.53 31.00
CA SER A 484 -13.18 -1.90 32.26
C SER A 484 -13.19 -0.36 32.24
N GLY A 485 -12.66 0.26 31.18
CA GLY A 485 -12.52 1.72 31.04
C GLY A 485 -11.14 2.26 31.49
N LYS A 486 -10.29 1.45 32.11
CA LYS A 486 -8.89 1.82 32.41
C LYS A 486 -8.12 2.06 31.11
N LYS A 487 -7.19 3.01 31.13
CA LYS A 487 -6.29 3.25 29.99
C LYS A 487 -4.93 2.61 30.21
N PHE A 488 -4.33 2.12 29.13
CA PHE A 488 -2.96 1.61 29.10
C PHE A 488 -2.18 2.28 27.97
N THR A 489 -0.94 2.65 28.25
CA THR A 489 -0.01 3.20 27.27
C THR A 489 0.76 2.06 26.61
N LEU A 490 0.82 2.08 25.27
CA LEU A 490 1.61 1.18 24.46
C LEU A 490 2.58 1.99 23.62
N THR A 491 3.86 1.67 23.72
CA THR A 491 4.89 2.16 22.78
C THR A 491 4.83 1.36 21.48
N LEU A 492 5.41 1.88 20.40
CA LEU A 492 5.60 1.07 19.19
C LEU A 492 6.51 -0.15 19.46
N ALA A 493 7.41 -0.07 20.44
CA ALA A 493 8.21 -1.23 20.89
C ALA A 493 7.33 -2.33 21.52
N ASP A 494 6.33 -1.95 22.32
CA ASP A 494 5.35 -2.91 22.87
C ASP A 494 4.53 -3.57 21.75
N ILE A 495 4.13 -2.78 20.75
CA ILE A 495 3.39 -3.27 19.59
C ILE A 495 4.26 -4.20 18.73
N GLU A 496 5.54 -3.87 18.53
CA GLU A 496 6.51 -4.73 17.86
C GLU A 496 6.68 -6.07 18.61
N ALA A 497 6.75 -6.04 19.94
CA ALA A 497 6.77 -7.26 20.75
C ALA A 497 5.51 -8.11 20.54
N ARG A 498 4.34 -7.47 20.43
CA ARG A 498 3.02 -8.10 20.32
C ARG A 498 2.51 -8.24 18.88
N LEU A 499 3.36 -8.07 17.86
CA LEU A 499 2.95 -7.93 16.46
C LEU A 499 1.99 -9.03 15.97
N TYR A 500 2.19 -10.26 16.44
CA TYR A 500 1.41 -11.46 16.09
C TYR A 500 0.34 -11.83 17.13
N ASP A 501 0.22 -11.03 18.18
CA ASP A 501 -0.73 -11.19 19.29
C ASP A 501 -1.91 -10.23 19.18
N LEU A 502 -1.93 -9.35 18.18
CA LEU A 502 -3.04 -8.44 17.93
C LEU A 502 -4.25 -9.21 17.36
N SER A 503 -5.26 -9.45 18.19
CA SER A 503 -6.50 -10.07 17.71
C SER A 503 -7.25 -9.21 16.71
N PHE A 504 -7.76 -9.85 15.66
CA PHE A 504 -8.67 -9.24 14.69
C PHE A 504 -10.16 -9.48 14.98
N ASP A 505 -10.48 -10.46 15.82
CA ASP A 505 -11.86 -10.90 16.09
C ASP A 505 -12.61 -9.83 16.90
N PRO A 506 -13.73 -9.29 16.41
CA PRO A 506 -14.51 -8.28 17.12
C PRO A 506 -15.09 -8.75 18.44
N ASN A 507 -15.27 -10.06 18.63
CA ASN A 507 -15.80 -10.63 19.87
C ASN A 507 -14.77 -10.63 21.01
N HIS A 508 -13.49 -10.47 20.69
CA HIS A 508 -12.42 -10.43 21.68
C HIS A 508 -12.38 -9.05 22.38
N PRO A 509 -12.25 -9.02 23.72
CA PRO A 509 -12.09 -7.79 24.48
C PRO A 509 -10.86 -6.97 24.03
N PRO A 510 -10.83 -5.64 24.25
CA PRO A 510 -9.74 -4.76 23.84
C PRO A 510 -8.33 -5.25 24.22
N GLU A 511 -8.19 -5.94 25.34
CA GLU A 511 -6.97 -6.54 25.86
C GLU A 511 -6.38 -7.54 24.86
N LEU A 512 -7.18 -8.50 24.40
CA LEU A 512 -6.78 -9.46 23.36
C LEU A 512 -6.61 -8.77 22.00
N ARG A 513 -7.41 -7.74 21.71
CA ARG A 513 -7.23 -6.92 20.49
C ARG A 513 -5.89 -6.19 20.48
N TRP A 514 -5.32 -5.91 21.64
CA TRP A 514 -4.01 -5.27 21.81
C TRP A 514 -2.89 -6.23 22.26
N GLY A 515 -3.14 -7.53 22.19
CA GLY A 515 -2.13 -8.56 22.48
C GLY A 515 -1.61 -8.50 23.92
N ALA A 516 -2.46 -8.11 24.87
CA ALA A 516 -2.10 -8.04 26.28
C ALA A 516 -1.49 -9.39 26.76
N PRO A 517 -0.24 -9.41 27.26
CA PRO A 517 0.40 -10.63 27.71
C PRO A 517 -0.42 -11.33 28.80
N PRO A 518 -0.53 -12.68 28.80
CA PRO A 518 -1.42 -13.42 29.71
C PRO A 518 -1.27 -13.05 31.21
N ASP A 519 -0.05 -12.79 31.67
CA ASP A 519 0.26 -12.50 33.06
C ASP A 519 0.42 -10.99 33.36
N SER A 520 -0.01 -10.13 32.44
CA SER A 520 0.11 -8.67 32.60
C SER A 520 -1.06 -8.06 33.37
N PRO A 521 -0.87 -6.88 34.01
CA PRO A 521 -1.96 -6.11 34.60
C PRO A 521 -3.05 -5.69 33.59
N GLU A 522 -2.75 -5.75 32.29
CA GLU A 522 -3.71 -5.51 31.20
C GLU A 522 -4.73 -6.63 31.06
N ARG A 523 -4.50 -7.82 31.64
CA ARG A 523 -5.45 -8.95 31.62
C ARG A 523 -6.38 -8.97 32.81
N GLU A 524 -6.10 -8.18 33.84
CA GLU A 524 -6.88 -8.15 35.07
C GLU A 524 -8.27 -7.55 34.84
N GLY A 525 -9.31 -8.33 35.15
CA GLY A 525 -10.70 -7.89 34.96
C GLY A 525 -11.19 -7.97 33.51
N MET A 526 -10.43 -8.59 32.60
CA MET A 526 -10.88 -8.90 31.24
C MET A 526 -12.13 -9.81 31.29
N PRO A 527 -13.23 -9.47 30.61
CA PRO A 527 -14.45 -10.27 30.62
C PRO A 527 -14.29 -11.53 29.76
N GLN A 528 -14.92 -12.63 30.21
CA GLN A 528 -15.08 -13.81 29.36
C GLN A 528 -16.11 -13.54 28.26
N THR A 529 -15.67 -13.57 27.00
CA THR A 529 -16.54 -13.52 25.83
C THR A 529 -16.47 -14.82 25.03
N TYR A 530 -17.21 -14.88 23.92
CA TYR A 530 -17.29 -16.05 23.06
C TYR A 530 -17.32 -15.63 21.59
N THR A 531 -16.65 -16.40 20.75
CA THR A 531 -16.75 -16.32 19.29
C THR A 531 -17.79 -17.36 18.83
N PRO A 532 -18.99 -16.93 18.38
CA PRO A 532 -20.02 -17.84 17.89
C PRO A 532 -19.71 -18.31 16.46
N LEU A 533 -20.07 -19.56 16.17
CA LEU A 533 -19.87 -20.22 14.89
C LEU A 533 -21.20 -20.44 14.16
N PRO A 534 -21.21 -20.63 12.82
CA PRO A 534 -22.44 -20.74 12.03
C PRO A 534 -23.38 -21.87 12.48
N LYS A 535 -22.83 -22.97 13.00
CA LYS A 535 -23.60 -24.12 13.49
C LYS A 535 -24.02 -23.99 14.98
N GLY A 536 -23.87 -22.79 15.56
CA GLY A 536 -24.35 -22.44 16.91
C GLY A 536 -23.37 -22.74 18.05
N GLN A 537 -22.20 -23.34 17.76
CA GLN A 537 -21.14 -23.48 18.76
C GLN A 537 -20.63 -22.11 19.21
N LYS A 538 -20.09 -22.05 20.43
CA LYS A 538 -19.48 -20.86 21.00
C LYS A 538 -18.11 -21.23 21.55
N VAL A 539 -17.07 -20.64 20.99
CA VAL A 539 -15.70 -20.87 21.43
C VAL A 539 -15.33 -19.79 22.45
N PRO A 540 -14.87 -20.13 23.67
CA PRO A 540 -14.39 -19.15 24.64
C PRO A 540 -13.29 -18.26 24.06
N ALA A 541 -13.26 -16.97 24.42
CA ALA A 541 -12.33 -15.98 23.86
C ALA A 541 -10.87 -16.41 23.87
N ASP A 542 -10.35 -16.95 24.98
CA ASP A 542 -8.95 -17.40 25.04
C ASP A 542 -8.66 -18.56 24.09
N GLU A 543 -9.61 -19.49 23.91
CA GLU A 543 -9.46 -20.62 22.99
C GLU A 543 -9.59 -20.17 21.53
N ALA A 544 -10.55 -19.29 21.22
CA ALA A 544 -10.67 -18.68 19.89
C ALA A 544 -9.41 -17.87 19.56
N TYR A 545 -8.91 -17.09 20.51
CA TYR A 545 -7.65 -16.36 20.39
C TYR A 545 -6.47 -17.30 20.14
N ARG A 546 -6.38 -18.44 20.83
CA ARG A 546 -5.33 -19.45 20.58
C ARG A 546 -5.45 -20.04 19.16
N LEU A 547 -6.64 -20.46 18.75
CA LEU A 547 -6.90 -21.09 17.44
C LEU A 547 -6.70 -20.13 16.25
N GLN A 548 -6.89 -18.83 16.46
CA GLN A 548 -6.70 -17.81 15.43
C GLN A 548 -5.23 -17.42 15.19
N TYR A 549 -4.27 -18.04 15.89
CA TYR A 549 -2.86 -17.62 15.85
C TYR A 549 -2.27 -17.62 14.44
N PHE A 550 -2.54 -18.66 13.64
CA PHE A 550 -2.13 -18.69 12.23
C PHE A 550 -2.53 -17.41 11.47
N TYR A 551 -3.81 -17.04 11.51
CA TYR A 551 -4.30 -15.86 10.79
C TYR A 551 -3.69 -14.55 11.30
N ARG A 552 -3.35 -14.46 12.60
CA ARG A 552 -2.64 -13.30 13.17
C ARG A 552 -1.19 -13.18 12.73
N THR A 553 -0.61 -14.19 12.09
CA THR A 553 0.78 -14.19 11.58
C THR A 553 0.90 -13.94 10.08
N LEU A 554 -0.21 -14.04 9.34
CA LEU A 554 -0.25 -13.87 7.89
C LEU A 554 0.20 -12.49 7.41
N CYS A 555 1.13 -12.39 6.47
CA CYS A 555 1.49 -11.12 5.83
C CYS A 555 0.67 -10.83 4.57
N GLN A 556 -0.27 -11.71 4.21
CA GLN A 556 -1.12 -11.61 3.04
C GLN A 556 -2.54 -12.06 3.39
N ARG A 557 -3.52 -11.58 2.62
CA ARG A 557 -4.93 -11.97 2.80
C ARG A 557 -5.12 -13.36 2.21
N GLU A 558 -5.82 -14.23 2.92
CA GLU A 558 -6.26 -15.52 2.37
C GLU A 558 -7.49 -15.33 1.49
N THR A 559 -7.51 -16.02 0.36
CA THR A 559 -8.67 -16.04 -0.56
C THR A 559 -9.54 -17.28 -0.39
N THR A 560 -9.10 -18.25 0.42
CA THR A 560 -9.82 -19.50 0.68
C THR A 560 -10.73 -19.37 1.90
N SER A 561 -11.56 -20.39 2.14
CA SER A 561 -12.38 -20.49 3.36
C SER A 561 -11.50 -20.43 4.61
N SER A 562 -11.99 -19.71 5.62
CA SER A 562 -11.39 -19.66 6.95
C SER A 562 -11.99 -20.71 7.87
N TYR A 563 -11.18 -21.26 8.75
CA TYR A 563 -11.56 -22.23 9.78
C TYR A 563 -11.21 -21.69 11.16
N LEU A 564 -11.99 -22.05 12.18
CA LEU A 564 -11.61 -21.79 13.57
C LEU A 564 -11.30 -23.11 14.28
N LEU A 565 -12.25 -24.05 14.22
CA LEU A 565 -12.10 -25.37 14.79
C LEU A 565 -11.11 -26.20 13.98
N GLY A 566 -10.22 -26.90 14.68
CA GLY A 566 -9.21 -27.75 14.04
C GLY A 566 -8.05 -26.99 13.39
N MET A 567 -8.00 -25.65 13.56
CA MET A 567 -6.83 -24.88 13.15
C MET A 567 -5.60 -25.30 13.94
N TYR A 568 -4.52 -25.52 13.21
CA TYR A 568 -3.20 -25.69 13.79
C TYR A 568 -2.74 -24.37 14.43
N THR A 569 -2.00 -24.47 15.53
CA THR A 569 -1.47 -23.31 16.27
C THR A 569 0.05 -23.28 16.29
N GLU A 570 0.69 -24.25 15.63
CA GLU A 570 2.13 -24.39 15.52
C GLU A 570 2.48 -25.09 14.20
N GLY A 571 3.77 -25.15 13.86
CA GLY A 571 4.25 -25.89 12.68
C GLY A 571 4.13 -25.14 11.35
N PHE A 572 3.90 -23.82 11.39
CA PHE A 572 3.91 -22.95 10.21
C PHE A 572 5.00 -21.87 10.35
N PRO A 573 5.56 -21.38 9.23
CA PRO A 573 6.58 -20.35 9.27
C PRO A 573 6.00 -19.01 9.72
N ILE A 574 6.73 -18.31 10.57
CA ILE A 574 6.43 -16.95 10.99
C ILE A 574 7.60 -16.08 10.54
N ARG A 575 7.31 -14.93 9.93
CA ARG A 575 8.35 -14.02 9.45
C ARG A 575 9.12 -13.41 10.63
N ASP A 576 10.44 -13.32 10.50
CA ASP A 576 11.28 -12.64 11.48
C ASP A 576 10.93 -11.14 11.57
N LYS A 577 11.01 -10.60 12.78
CA LYS A 577 10.81 -9.17 13.05
C LYS A 577 11.99 -8.34 12.54
N LEU A 578 11.78 -7.03 12.42
CA LEU A 578 12.70 -6.05 11.82
C LEU A 578 14.13 -6.19 12.36
N ASP A 579 14.32 -6.21 13.67
CA ASP A 579 15.67 -6.28 14.26
C ASP A 579 16.41 -7.58 13.86
N ALA A 580 15.71 -8.71 13.75
CA ALA A 580 16.31 -9.95 13.26
C ALA A 580 16.58 -9.90 11.74
N GLN A 581 15.65 -9.34 10.97
CA GLN A 581 15.78 -9.21 9.51
C GLN A 581 16.94 -8.28 9.11
N VAL A 582 17.02 -7.08 9.70
CA VAL A 582 18.07 -6.09 9.40
C VAL A 582 19.35 -6.44 10.16
N GLY A 583 19.24 -7.02 11.36
CA GLY A 583 20.36 -7.40 12.21
C GLY A 583 21.31 -8.40 11.57
N LYS A 584 20.88 -9.20 10.59
CA LYS A 584 21.76 -10.09 9.81
C LYS A 584 22.89 -9.35 9.06
N TRP A 585 22.70 -8.05 8.79
CA TRP A 585 23.73 -7.20 8.20
C TRP A 585 24.75 -6.69 9.23
N SER A 586 24.36 -6.67 10.50
CA SER A 586 25.20 -6.26 11.61
C SER A 586 25.94 -7.47 12.19
N TYR A 587 27.24 -7.34 12.46
CA TYR A 587 27.96 -8.33 13.28
C TYR A 587 27.51 -8.31 14.74
N ALA A 588 26.75 -7.29 15.13
CA ALA A 588 26.25 -7.11 16.48
C ALA A 588 24.83 -7.67 16.62
N THR A 589 24.72 -8.99 16.58
CA THR A 589 23.75 -9.67 17.45
C THR A 589 24.47 -9.95 18.77
N GLU A 590 24.19 -9.08 19.76
CA GLU A 590 24.61 -9.08 21.18
C GLU A 590 25.96 -8.42 21.53
N PRO A 591 25.97 -7.28 22.27
CA PRO A 591 24.95 -6.26 22.52
C PRO A 591 25.35 -4.92 21.85
N LEU A 592 24.45 -4.36 21.03
CA LEU A 592 24.70 -3.21 20.17
C LEU A 592 25.11 -1.94 20.94
N LEU A 593 26.43 -1.70 20.92
CA LEU A 593 27.10 -0.39 20.90
C LEU A 593 26.83 0.52 22.10
N HIS A 594 27.79 0.55 23.03
CA HIS A 594 27.91 1.63 24.00
C HIS A 594 28.04 2.99 23.28
N PRO A 595 27.39 4.06 23.75
CA PRO A 595 27.76 5.41 23.35
C PRO A 595 29.25 5.59 23.56
N VAL A 596 29.96 6.19 22.61
CA VAL A 596 31.33 6.63 22.85
C VAL A 596 31.26 7.69 23.95
N GLU A 597 31.62 7.31 25.18
CA GLU A 597 31.90 8.30 26.21
C GLU A 597 33.13 9.10 25.74
N GLU A 598 32.98 10.42 25.67
CA GLU A 598 34.07 11.31 25.32
C GLU A 598 35.23 11.16 26.32
N GLY A 599 36.29 10.51 25.86
CA GLY A 599 37.64 10.71 26.38
C GLY A 599 38.31 9.50 27.02
N GLU A 600 38.97 8.68 26.20
CA GLU A 600 40.27 8.10 26.56
C GLU A 600 41.17 8.03 25.30
N PRO A 601 42.49 8.23 25.44
CA PRO A 601 43.39 8.39 24.29
C PRO A 601 43.71 7.05 23.62
N GLU A 602 43.90 7.07 22.29
CA GLU A 602 44.26 5.89 21.50
C GLU A 602 45.49 5.15 22.05
N PRO A 603 45.48 3.80 22.13
CA PRO A 603 46.67 3.04 22.46
C PRO A 603 47.60 2.99 21.24
N SER A 604 48.87 3.36 21.46
CA SER A 604 49.91 3.38 20.44
C SER A 604 50.13 2.00 19.82
N LEU A 605 49.96 1.90 18.50
CA LEU A 605 50.34 0.74 17.71
C LEU A 605 51.87 0.61 17.67
N THR A 606 52.41 -0.44 18.28
CA THR A 606 53.76 -0.94 17.96
C THR A 606 53.65 -2.10 16.96
N PRO A 607 54.55 -2.21 15.97
CA PRO A 607 54.46 -3.26 14.94
C PRO A 607 54.72 -4.64 15.54
N VAL A 608 53.89 -5.63 15.17
CA VAL A 608 54.05 -7.04 15.56
C VAL A 608 55.05 -7.75 14.65
N ASP A 609 55.97 -8.50 15.25
CA ASP A 609 56.98 -9.35 14.62
C ASP A 609 56.31 -10.57 13.91
N PRO A 610 56.55 -10.80 12.61
CA PRO A 610 55.98 -11.92 11.86
C PRO A 610 56.46 -13.32 12.29
N SER A 611 57.35 -13.46 13.26
CA SER A 611 57.95 -14.76 13.63
C SER A 611 57.19 -15.57 14.69
N ALA A 612 56.03 -15.12 15.17
CA ALA A 612 55.29 -15.75 16.28
C ALA A 612 54.01 -16.52 15.89
N ILE A 613 53.97 -17.19 14.74
CA ILE A 613 52.90 -18.16 14.41
C ILE A 613 53.40 -19.60 14.68
N PRO A 614 52.81 -20.35 15.61
CA PRO A 614 53.19 -21.74 15.85
C PRO A 614 52.85 -22.62 14.63
N GLN A 615 53.83 -23.35 14.09
CA GLN A 615 53.58 -24.36 13.07
C GLN A 615 53.04 -25.64 13.73
N LEU A 616 51.88 -26.12 13.25
CA LEU A 616 51.30 -27.40 13.65
C LEU A 616 52.21 -28.55 13.24
N THR A 617 52.31 -29.56 14.11
CA THR A 617 53.16 -30.73 13.90
C THR A 617 52.52 -31.73 12.92
N PRO A 618 53.31 -32.60 12.25
CA PRO A 618 52.81 -33.58 11.29
C PRO A 618 51.74 -34.54 11.83
N ASP A 619 51.72 -34.78 13.15
CA ASP A 619 50.72 -35.63 13.80
C ASP A 619 49.33 -34.96 13.88
N GLU A 620 49.28 -33.63 14.01
CA GLU A 620 48.03 -32.84 14.08
C GLU A 620 47.32 -32.74 12.71
N LEU A 621 48.08 -32.85 11.62
CA LEU A 621 47.54 -32.88 10.25
C LEU A 621 46.90 -34.23 9.90
N ASN A 622 47.38 -35.34 10.51
CA ASN A 622 46.94 -36.69 10.17
C ASN A 622 45.62 -37.07 10.87
N GLN A 623 45.28 -36.41 11.97
CA GLN A 623 44.05 -36.66 12.74
C GLN A 623 42.83 -35.96 12.11
N LYS A 624 43.01 -34.72 11.61
CA LYS A 624 41.96 -34.00 10.86
C LYS A 624 41.58 -34.63 9.52
N GLY A 625 42.52 -35.35 8.89
CA GLY A 625 42.27 -36.06 7.63
C GLY A 625 41.39 -37.31 7.76
N ARG A 626 41.35 -37.95 8.95
CA ARG A 626 40.55 -39.17 9.18
C ARG A 626 39.09 -38.87 9.51
N ASP A 627 38.84 -37.81 10.28
CA ASP A 627 37.48 -37.40 10.69
C ASP A 627 36.62 -36.88 9.53
N ALA A 628 37.25 -36.41 8.44
CA ALA A 628 36.56 -35.91 7.25
C ALA A 628 36.05 -37.03 6.32
N VAL A 629 36.62 -38.24 6.39
CA VAL A 629 36.28 -39.36 5.48
C VAL A 629 35.13 -40.21 6.00
N GLU A 630 34.87 -40.20 7.32
CA GLU A 630 33.83 -41.03 7.94
C GLU A 630 32.41 -40.45 7.84
N LYS A 631 32.26 -39.15 7.52
CA LYS A 631 30.95 -38.47 7.43
C LYS A 631 30.26 -38.53 6.06
N ASN A 632 30.89 -39.12 5.03
CA ASN A 632 30.34 -39.20 3.67
C ASN A 632 30.18 -40.63 3.15
N LYS A 633 29.28 -41.43 3.76
CA LYS A 633 28.74 -42.65 3.14
C LYS A 633 27.21 -42.55 3.00
N PRO A 634 26.64 -42.78 1.80
CA PRO A 634 25.20 -42.77 1.59
C PRO A 634 24.56 -44.09 2.06
N ASP A 635 23.49 -43.95 2.82
CA ASP A 635 22.68 -45.03 3.36
C ASP A 635 21.93 -45.77 2.24
N ARG A 636 22.06 -47.10 2.19
CA ARG A 636 21.35 -47.98 1.24
C ARG A 636 20.29 -48.77 2.01
N GLY A 637 19.06 -48.27 2.02
CA GLY A 637 17.91 -48.93 2.64
C GLY A 637 16.68 -49.02 1.74
N GLY A 638 16.41 -50.23 1.23
CA GLY A 638 15.06 -50.84 1.11
C GLY A 638 13.98 -50.19 0.25
N ARG A 639 13.76 -50.71 -0.96
CA ARG A 639 12.46 -50.65 -1.68
C ARG A 639 11.40 -51.48 -0.94
N PRO A 640 10.14 -51.03 -0.90
CA PRO A 640 8.99 -51.93 -0.85
C PRO A 640 8.19 -51.94 -2.16
N ASP A 641 7.49 -53.05 -2.30
CA ASP A 641 6.93 -53.69 -3.47
C ASP A 641 5.66 -53.01 -4.03
N ARG A 642 5.50 -53.07 -5.36
CA ARG A 642 4.30 -52.64 -6.08
C ARG A 642 3.32 -53.81 -6.12
N ARG A 643 2.21 -53.75 -5.36
CA ARG A 643 1.00 -54.53 -5.66
C ARG A 643 -0.29 -53.73 -5.49
N SER A 644 -0.94 -53.55 -6.65
CA SER A 644 -2.37 -53.44 -6.94
C SER A 644 -3.36 -53.22 -5.78
N ARG A 645 -4.22 -52.20 -5.93
CA ARG A 645 -5.68 -52.37 -5.82
C ARG A 645 -6.46 -51.22 -6.48
N ARG A 646 -7.28 -51.61 -7.46
CA ARG A 646 -8.45 -50.89 -7.99
C ARG A 646 -9.52 -50.77 -6.89
N THR A 647 -10.19 -49.62 -6.82
CA THR A 647 -11.67 -49.40 -6.72
C THR A 647 -11.93 -47.91 -6.48
N ARG A 648 -12.56 -47.16 -7.42
CA ARG A 648 -14.00 -46.80 -7.45
C ARG A 648 -14.57 -46.41 -6.08
N ARG A 649 -14.72 -45.11 -5.81
CA ARG A 649 -15.98 -44.36 -5.89
C ARG A 649 -15.72 -42.87 -5.78
#